data_AF-A0A426XLL2-F1
#
_entry.id   AF-A0A426XLL2-F1
#
_cell.length_a   1.000
_cell.length_b   1.000
_cell.length_c   1.000
_cell.angle_alpha   90.00
_cell.angle_beta   90.00
_cell.angle_gamma   90.00
#
_symmetry.space_group_name_H-M   'P 1'
#
loop_
_entity.id
_entity.type
_entity.pdbx_description
1 polymer ?
#
loop_
_entity_poly.entity_id
_entity_poly.type
_entity_poly.pdbx_seq_one_letter_code
_entity_poly.pdbx_strand_id
1 'polypeptide(L)'
;MYQWRKFEFFEEKSAGKASIPSEISGNVRCCSSGRGRIAVGCDDGMVGLLDRGFKLSYAFQAHAASVLFIQQLKVETVADKSLASITGLGFRVDGGALQLFAVTPASVSLFSLNDQPPKRHTLDQIGCDSNAVTMSDRLDLTFSWLNVQDLIVGRPEAVYFYEIDGRGPCWAFDGEKKFLGWFRGYLLCVIADQRSNRNMFNVYDLKNRLIAHSMVVGNVSHLLCEWGYIVLILSDKKVLCIGEKDMESKLDMLFKKNLYTVAINLVQSQQADAAATAEVLRKYADHLYGKQDYDEAMSQYIHTIGHLEPSYVIQKFLDAQRIHNLTNYLEKLHERGFASKDHTTLLLNCYTKLKDVEKLNKFIKDEDGRGEHKFDVETAIRVCRAAGYHEHALYVARKAERHEWYLKLLLEDLGSYDEALLYISSLEPDQVGITVKEYGKILIEHRPAETVELLIRLCTDDWESTKKRMTNGMHLVMLPSPMDFVKIFIHNPKSLMEFLEKYISKVGDSAAQVEIHNTLLELYLSDDLSFPSISQEISNKNRDPIVGRHKGVTNGSMTESRVKMNTDNKDLKKEKDHLERQQKGLALLKNAWRSDMEQPSYDVFLAVILCQMNAFKDGLLFLYEKMKLYKEVIACYMQNHDHEGLIACCKKLGDSTQGGDPSLWVDVLNYFSELGEDCSKEVKEVLTYIERDDILPPIVVLQTLSKNPCLTLSVVKDYIARKLEQESKLIEDDRKSIEKYQVSISKHISKLFSKFARSVACCASMMIFSGSANKQVKFIE
;
A
#
# COMPACT_ATOMS: atom_id res chain seq x y z
N MET A 1 23.05 59.12 -21.96
CA MET A 1 21.92 59.07 -22.92
C MET A 1 21.37 57.65 -22.90
N TYR A 2 20.20 57.44 -22.29
CA TYR A 2 19.57 56.12 -22.29
C TYR A 2 19.03 55.82 -23.69
N GLN A 3 19.58 54.79 -24.33
CA GLN A 3 19.20 54.41 -25.68
C GLN A 3 17.85 53.66 -25.64
N TRP A 4 16.78 54.34 -26.06
CA TRP A 4 15.46 53.73 -26.20
C TRP A 4 15.51 52.60 -27.23
N ARG A 5 14.92 51.44 -26.91
CA ARG A 5 14.90 50.30 -27.83
C ARG A 5 13.72 50.44 -28.78
N LYS A 6 13.98 50.29 -30.09
CA LYS A 6 12.95 50.39 -31.14
C LYS A 6 12.33 49.03 -31.46
N PHE A 7 11.01 48.99 -31.47
CA PHE A 7 10.14 47.90 -31.87
C PHE A 7 9.09 48.43 -32.85
N GLU A 8 8.57 47.58 -33.72
CA GLU A 8 7.55 47.94 -34.71
C GLU A 8 6.21 47.29 -34.31
N PHE A 9 5.66 47.74 -33.18
CA PHE A 9 4.36 47.29 -32.65
C PHE A 9 3.18 47.89 -33.41
N PHE A 10 3.42 48.93 -34.20
CA PHE A 10 2.43 49.50 -35.09
C PHE A 10 2.84 49.30 -36.54
N GLU A 11 1.86 49.31 -37.41
CA GLU A 11 2.03 49.24 -38.85
C GLU A 11 1.09 50.18 -39.57
N GLU A 12 1.52 50.66 -40.73
CA GLU A 12 0.69 51.48 -41.60
C GLU A 12 -0.32 50.57 -42.32
N LYS A 13 -1.62 50.74 -42.02
CA LYS A 13 -2.68 49.90 -42.60
C LYS A 13 -3.09 50.33 -44.00
N SER A 14 -2.80 51.57 -44.38
CA SER A 14 -3.32 52.20 -45.60
C SER A 14 -2.27 52.86 -46.48
N ALA A 15 -0.99 52.46 -46.42
CA ALA A 15 0.12 52.76 -47.35
C ALA A 15 -0.07 54.00 -48.27
N GLY A 16 -0.38 55.17 -47.69
CA GLY A 16 -0.68 56.42 -48.42
C GLY A 16 -1.87 56.44 -49.40
N LYS A 17 -2.77 55.45 -49.40
CA LYS A 17 -3.96 55.39 -50.29
C LYS A 17 -5.18 56.15 -49.76
N ALA A 18 -5.16 56.58 -48.50
CA ALA A 18 -6.22 57.38 -47.91
C ALA A 18 -5.90 58.87 -48.07
N SER A 19 -6.86 59.63 -48.58
CA SER A 19 -6.79 61.09 -48.66
C SER A 19 -8.13 61.67 -48.23
N ILE A 20 -8.12 62.92 -47.76
CA ILE A 20 -9.37 63.66 -47.58
C ILE A 20 -10.07 63.75 -48.95
N PRO A 21 -11.38 63.46 -49.03
CA PRO A 21 -12.13 63.49 -50.29
C PRO A 21 -11.99 64.84 -51.01
N SER A 22 -11.89 64.81 -52.34
CA SER A 22 -11.79 66.02 -53.18
C SER A 22 -13.00 66.95 -53.05
N GLU A 23 -14.14 66.40 -52.62
CA GLU A 23 -15.37 67.11 -52.30
C GLU A 23 -15.18 68.14 -51.18
N ILE A 24 -14.17 67.96 -50.33
CA ILE A 24 -13.74 68.95 -49.34
C ILE A 24 -12.68 69.85 -49.96
N SER A 25 -13.14 70.95 -50.58
CA SER A 25 -12.27 71.87 -51.34
C SER A 25 -11.40 72.76 -50.43
N GLY A 26 -11.93 73.27 -49.31
CA GLY A 26 -11.21 74.11 -48.36
C GLY A 26 -10.02 73.41 -47.67
N ASN A 27 -9.17 74.20 -47.01
CA ASN A 27 -8.08 73.68 -46.19
C ASN A 27 -8.59 73.31 -44.81
N VAL A 28 -8.21 72.12 -44.35
CA VAL A 28 -8.61 71.61 -43.04
C VAL A 28 -7.95 72.42 -41.91
N ARG A 29 -8.76 73.17 -41.15
CA ARG A 29 -8.31 74.03 -40.04
C ARG A 29 -8.49 73.41 -38.67
N CYS A 30 -9.51 72.58 -38.49
CA CYS A 30 -9.74 71.85 -37.25
C CYS A 30 -10.32 70.47 -37.54
N CYS A 31 -10.04 69.52 -36.65
CA CYS A 31 -10.61 68.19 -36.69
C CYS A 31 -11.08 67.78 -35.30
N SER A 32 -12.12 66.97 -35.27
CA SER A 32 -12.56 66.28 -34.05
C SER A 32 -12.98 64.87 -34.42
N SER A 33 -12.66 63.91 -33.56
CA SER A 33 -13.16 62.53 -33.68
C SER A 33 -14.22 62.25 -32.61
N GLY A 34 -15.13 61.33 -32.90
CA GLY A 34 -16.13 60.89 -31.95
C GLY A 34 -17.28 60.12 -32.60
N ARG A 35 -17.89 59.21 -31.82
CA ARG A 35 -19.02 58.36 -32.27
C ARG A 35 -18.73 57.61 -33.58
N GLY A 36 -17.48 57.21 -33.80
CA GLY A 36 -17.06 56.46 -34.99
C GLY A 36 -17.02 57.29 -36.27
N ARG A 37 -16.91 58.62 -36.18
CA ARG A 37 -16.77 59.52 -37.33
C ARG A 37 -15.64 60.52 -37.07
N ILE A 38 -15.05 61.04 -38.14
CA ILE A 38 -14.12 62.15 -38.08
C ILE A 38 -14.82 63.37 -38.67
N ALA A 39 -14.95 64.44 -37.88
CA ALA A 39 -15.43 65.73 -38.34
C ALA A 39 -14.24 66.62 -38.72
N VAL A 40 -14.33 67.26 -39.87
CA VAL A 40 -13.29 68.09 -40.47
C VAL A 40 -13.88 69.46 -40.76
N GLY A 41 -13.35 70.51 -40.13
CA GLY A 41 -13.73 71.90 -40.37
C GLY A 41 -12.72 72.60 -41.27
N CYS A 42 -13.22 73.26 -42.31
CA CYS A 42 -12.40 73.93 -43.32
C CYS A 42 -12.42 75.45 -43.17
N ASP A 43 -11.44 76.13 -43.79
CA ASP A 43 -11.34 77.59 -43.79
C ASP A 43 -12.44 78.31 -44.57
N ASP A 44 -13.13 77.60 -45.46
CA ASP A 44 -14.33 78.07 -46.17
C ASP A 44 -15.61 77.99 -45.33
N GLY A 45 -15.54 77.53 -44.08
CA GLY A 45 -16.69 77.37 -43.18
C GLY A 45 -17.49 76.08 -43.40
N MET A 46 -17.02 75.18 -44.27
CA MET A 46 -17.61 73.86 -44.48
C MET A 46 -17.19 72.88 -43.35
N VAL A 47 -18.14 72.08 -42.89
CA VAL A 47 -17.89 70.94 -41.99
C VAL A 47 -18.23 69.64 -42.70
N GLY A 48 -17.24 68.76 -42.84
CA GLY A 48 -17.39 67.43 -43.43
C GLY A 48 -17.28 66.32 -42.38
N LEU A 49 -18.12 65.29 -42.51
CA LEU A 49 -18.07 64.07 -41.70
C LEU A 49 -17.56 62.91 -42.54
N LEU A 50 -16.47 62.28 -42.09
CA LEU A 50 -15.80 61.16 -42.75
C LEU A 50 -16.11 59.84 -42.04
N ASP A 51 -16.32 58.79 -42.84
CA ASP A 51 -16.43 57.40 -42.38
C ASP A 51 -15.06 56.70 -42.30
N ARG A 52 -15.06 55.41 -41.87
CA ARG A 52 -13.85 54.58 -41.73
C ARG A 52 -13.02 54.46 -43.01
N GLY A 53 -13.64 54.61 -44.18
CA GLY A 53 -12.96 54.60 -45.48
C GLY A 53 -12.44 55.97 -45.91
N PHE A 54 -12.50 56.98 -45.04
CA PHE A 54 -12.27 58.39 -45.34
C PHE A 54 -13.21 58.91 -46.44
N LYS A 55 -14.39 58.31 -46.61
CA LYS A 55 -15.38 58.82 -47.55
C LYS A 55 -16.25 59.87 -46.88
N LEU A 56 -16.62 60.89 -47.66
CA LEU A 56 -17.52 61.93 -47.18
C LEU A 56 -18.93 61.33 -47.00
N SER A 57 -19.35 61.20 -45.74
CA SER A 57 -20.70 60.74 -45.40
C SER A 57 -21.71 61.88 -45.52
N TYR A 58 -21.34 63.06 -45.04
CA TYR A 58 -22.20 64.23 -44.98
C TYR A 58 -21.34 65.50 -44.88
N ALA A 59 -21.73 66.57 -45.56
CA ALA A 59 -21.12 67.90 -45.40
C ALA A 59 -22.21 68.95 -45.29
N PHE A 60 -21.94 70.00 -44.52
CA PHE A 60 -22.81 71.15 -44.40
C PHE A 60 -22.00 72.43 -44.20
N GLN A 61 -22.57 73.56 -44.63
CA GLN A 61 -21.99 74.88 -44.40
C GLN A 61 -22.36 75.30 -42.97
N ALA A 62 -21.40 75.34 -42.05
CA ALA A 62 -21.66 75.75 -40.68
C ALA A 62 -21.86 77.28 -40.59
N HIS A 63 -21.13 78.04 -41.41
CA HIS A 63 -21.23 79.50 -41.47
C HIS A 63 -21.15 80.01 -42.91
N ALA A 64 -22.02 80.94 -43.28
CA ALA A 64 -22.04 81.52 -44.63
C ALA A 64 -20.98 82.62 -44.85
N ALA A 65 -20.28 83.06 -43.80
CA ALA A 65 -19.32 84.16 -43.84
C ALA A 65 -18.04 83.82 -43.06
N SER A 66 -16.89 84.18 -43.62
CA SER A 66 -15.59 84.11 -42.95
C SER A 66 -15.29 85.40 -42.22
N VAL A 67 -14.80 85.31 -40.98
CA VAL A 67 -14.33 86.49 -40.25
C VAL A 67 -12.91 86.81 -40.73
N LEU A 68 -12.78 87.82 -41.60
CA LEU A 68 -11.50 88.24 -42.17
C LEU A 68 -10.74 89.24 -41.29
N PHE A 69 -11.46 90.05 -40.52
CA PHE A 69 -10.90 91.08 -39.65
C PHE A 69 -11.63 91.08 -38.31
N ILE A 70 -10.86 90.98 -37.22
CA ILE A 70 -11.36 91.20 -35.85
C ILE A 70 -10.63 92.44 -35.33
N GLN A 71 -11.38 93.50 -35.03
CA GLN A 71 -10.83 94.69 -34.40
C GLN A 71 -11.21 94.70 -32.92
N GLN A 72 -10.20 94.59 -32.05
CA GLN A 72 -10.41 94.70 -30.62
C GLN A 72 -10.63 96.18 -30.26
N LEU A 73 -11.82 96.51 -29.76
CA LEU A 73 -12.07 97.81 -29.13
C LEU A 73 -11.23 97.91 -27.85
N LYS A 74 -10.48 98.99 -27.68
CA LYS A 74 -9.66 99.26 -26.47
C LYS A 74 -10.57 99.21 -25.23
N VAL A 75 -10.49 98.12 -24.48
CA VAL A 75 -10.97 98.05 -23.11
C VAL A 75 -9.78 98.32 -22.20
N GLU A 76 -9.90 99.27 -21.27
CA GLU A 76 -8.88 99.52 -20.25
C GLU A 76 -8.61 98.22 -19.50
N THR A 77 -7.40 97.69 -19.67
CA THR A 77 -6.95 96.47 -19.03
C THR A 77 -6.39 96.83 -17.66
N VAL A 78 -7.00 96.31 -16.61
CA VAL A 78 -6.38 96.29 -15.28
C VAL A 78 -5.04 95.57 -15.44
N ALA A 79 -3.97 96.31 -15.18
CA ALA A 79 -2.60 95.81 -15.26
C ALA A 79 -2.37 94.76 -14.16
N ASP A 80 -2.48 93.48 -14.50
CA ASP A 80 -1.45 92.49 -14.19
C ASP A 80 -1.65 91.15 -14.95
N LYS A 81 -0.56 90.63 -15.53
CA LYS A 81 -0.34 89.25 -16.05
C LYS A 81 -0.95 88.86 -17.41
N SER A 82 -0.13 89.03 -18.46
CA SER A 82 -0.10 88.35 -19.77
C SER A 82 -1.43 87.80 -20.33
N LEU A 83 -2.08 88.57 -21.21
CA LEU A 83 -3.09 88.06 -22.15
C LEU A 83 -2.41 87.20 -23.23
N ALA A 84 -1.94 86.02 -22.85
CA ALA A 84 -1.35 85.05 -23.77
C ALA A 84 -2.42 84.14 -24.37
N SER A 85 -2.27 83.74 -25.64
CA SER A 85 -3.18 82.81 -26.30
C SER A 85 -3.18 81.45 -25.60
N ILE A 86 -4.35 80.83 -25.50
CA ILE A 86 -4.46 79.45 -24.99
C ILE A 86 -3.97 78.50 -26.09
N THR A 87 -2.95 77.72 -25.79
CA THR A 87 -2.33 76.74 -26.71
C THR A 87 -2.78 75.32 -26.44
N GLY A 88 -3.41 75.06 -25.29
CA GLY A 88 -4.02 73.77 -24.99
C GLY A 88 -5.01 73.84 -23.84
N LEU A 89 -6.02 72.97 -23.89
CA LEU A 89 -7.03 72.79 -22.85
C LEU A 89 -7.20 71.30 -22.55
N GLY A 90 -7.48 70.99 -21.30
CA GLY A 90 -7.74 69.62 -20.86
C GLY A 90 -8.77 69.59 -19.74
N PHE A 91 -9.85 68.84 -19.92
CA PHE A 91 -10.87 68.66 -18.89
C PHE A 91 -10.62 67.39 -18.08
N ARG A 92 -10.85 67.47 -16.77
CA ARG A 92 -10.80 66.34 -15.84
C ARG A 92 -12.01 66.39 -14.90
N VAL A 93 -12.58 65.22 -14.58
CA VAL A 93 -13.76 65.10 -13.69
C VAL A 93 -13.44 64.20 -12.50
N ASP A 94 -12.93 64.72 -11.40
CA ASP A 94 -12.50 63.89 -10.27
C ASP A 94 -13.54 63.88 -9.14
N GLY A 95 -14.10 62.72 -8.79
CA GLY A 95 -15.07 62.60 -7.68
C GLY A 95 -16.31 63.52 -7.76
N GLY A 96 -16.66 64.03 -8.94
CA GLY A 96 -17.73 65.03 -9.15
C GLY A 96 -17.25 66.48 -9.24
N ALA A 97 -15.95 66.75 -9.02
CA ALA A 97 -15.35 68.06 -9.25
C ALA A 97 -14.89 68.23 -10.70
N LEU A 98 -15.40 69.26 -11.37
CA LEU A 98 -15.02 69.60 -12.73
C LEU A 98 -13.80 70.53 -12.71
N GLN A 99 -12.70 70.08 -13.28
CA GLN A 99 -11.45 70.81 -13.35
C GLN A 99 -11.02 71.02 -14.80
N LEU A 100 -10.44 72.19 -15.08
CA LEU A 100 -9.97 72.57 -16.40
C LEU A 100 -8.50 72.98 -16.33
N PHE A 101 -7.64 72.25 -17.03
CA PHE A 101 -6.29 72.66 -17.34
C PHE A 101 -6.30 73.63 -18.52
N ALA A 102 -5.53 74.71 -18.41
CA ALA A 102 -5.27 75.63 -19.51
C ALA A 102 -3.77 75.90 -19.62
N VAL A 103 -3.28 75.79 -20.84
CA VAL A 103 -1.88 76.02 -21.21
C VAL A 103 -1.81 77.26 -22.09
N THR A 104 -0.84 78.11 -21.80
CA THR A 104 -0.45 79.28 -22.60
C THR A 104 1.02 79.14 -22.96
N PRO A 105 1.60 79.96 -23.84
CA PRO A 105 3.06 80.10 -24.00
C PRO A 105 3.84 80.21 -22.68
N ALA A 106 3.28 80.95 -21.72
CA ALA A 106 3.99 81.38 -20.52
C ALA A 106 3.56 80.68 -19.22
N SER A 107 2.53 79.82 -19.23
CA SER A 107 2.08 79.15 -17.99
C SER A 107 1.17 77.96 -18.24
N VAL A 108 1.15 77.05 -17.27
CA VAL A 108 0.17 75.98 -17.11
C VAL A 108 -0.65 76.29 -15.86
N SER A 109 -1.97 76.39 -16.01
CA SER A 109 -2.90 76.71 -14.92
C SER A 109 -4.04 75.70 -14.84
N LEU A 110 -4.47 75.42 -13.62
CA LEU A 110 -5.64 74.60 -13.29
C LEU A 110 -6.77 75.52 -12.78
N PHE A 111 -7.99 75.27 -13.25
CA PHE A 111 -9.19 75.97 -12.83
C PHE A 111 -10.17 74.99 -12.19
N SER A 112 -10.56 75.26 -10.94
CA SER A 112 -11.68 74.58 -10.29
C SER A 112 -12.97 75.23 -10.76
N LEU A 113 -13.78 74.51 -11.56
CA LEU A 113 -15.03 75.03 -12.13
C LEU A 113 -16.22 74.91 -11.17
N ASN A 114 -16.02 74.26 -10.02
CA ASN A 114 -17.02 74.19 -8.95
C ASN A 114 -17.12 75.50 -8.15
N ASP A 115 -16.09 76.33 -8.19
CA ASP A 115 -16.05 77.63 -7.52
C ASP A 115 -16.62 78.72 -8.44
N GLN A 116 -17.33 79.73 -7.89
CA GLN A 116 -17.78 80.90 -8.63
C GLN A 116 -17.21 82.19 -8.01
N PRO A 117 -16.32 82.95 -8.71
CA PRO A 117 -15.71 82.62 -10.00
C PRO A 117 -14.73 81.43 -9.90
N PRO A 118 -14.42 80.74 -11.00
CA PRO A 118 -13.49 79.61 -11.00
C PRO A 118 -12.15 79.98 -10.38
N LYS A 119 -11.72 79.20 -9.38
CA LYS A 119 -10.45 79.43 -8.70
C LYS A 119 -9.29 78.96 -9.57
N ARG A 120 -8.35 79.87 -9.87
CA ARG A 120 -7.12 79.59 -10.64
C ARG A 120 -5.98 79.16 -9.72
N HIS A 121 -5.32 78.08 -10.08
CA HIS A 121 -4.08 77.60 -9.49
C HIS A 121 -3.01 77.46 -10.59
N THR A 122 -1.91 78.21 -10.51
CA THR A 122 -0.83 78.12 -11.51
C THR A 122 0.11 76.97 -11.16
N LEU A 123 0.18 75.97 -12.02
CA LEU A 123 1.00 74.77 -11.83
C LEU A 123 2.44 74.96 -12.32
N ASP A 124 2.65 75.74 -13.39
CA ASP A 124 3.97 76.09 -13.91
C ASP A 124 3.95 77.49 -14.56
N GLN A 125 5.06 78.21 -14.48
CA GLN A 125 5.32 79.52 -15.10
C GLN A 125 6.00 79.40 -16.47
N ILE A 126 6.03 78.20 -17.03
CA ILE A 126 6.48 77.92 -18.39
C ILE A 126 5.38 77.08 -19.04
N GLY A 127 4.98 77.40 -20.27
CA GLY A 127 3.98 76.62 -20.98
C GLY A 127 4.50 76.10 -22.31
N CYS A 128 3.74 76.29 -23.38
CA CYS A 128 4.10 75.82 -24.72
C CYS A 128 3.43 76.67 -25.81
N ASP A 129 4.13 76.89 -26.93
CA ASP A 129 3.68 77.69 -28.08
C ASP A 129 2.97 76.88 -29.18
N SER A 130 3.04 75.55 -29.13
CA SER A 130 2.56 74.64 -30.19
C SER A 130 1.38 73.77 -29.75
N ASN A 131 0.80 73.00 -30.68
CA ASN A 131 -0.25 71.99 -30.44
C ASN A 131 0.29 70.75 -29.68
N ALA A 132 1.31 70.93 -28.85
CA ALA A 132 1.96 69.89 -28.06
C ALA A 132 1.32 69.75 -26.68
N VAL A 133 -0.01 69.73 -26.61
CA VAL A 133 -0.77 69.52 -25.37
C VAL A 133 -1.77 68.39 -25.58
N THR A 134 -1.81 67.43 -24.65
CA THR A 134 -2.77 66.32 -24.69
C THR A 134 -3.12 65.86 -23.27
N MET A 135 -4.15 65.02 -23.13
CA MET A 135 -4.58 64.42 -21.86
C MET A 135 -4.33 62.91 -21.91
N SER A 136 -3.89 62.30 -20.81
CA SER A 136 -3.83 60.84 -20.70
C SER A 136 -5.24 60.22 -20.60
N ASP A 137 -5.34 58.93 -20.96
CA ASP A 137 -6.58 58.15 -20.80
C ASP A 137 -6.77 57.65 -19.35
N ARG A 138 -8.01 57.25 -19.02
CA ARG A 138 -8.42 56.79 -17.69
C ARG A 138 -8.16 55.31 -17.41
N LEU A 139 -7.43 54.62 -18.27
CA LEU A 139 -7.66 53.19 -18.47
C LEU A 139 -6.74 52.23 -17.69
N ASP A 140 -6.13 52.68 -16.58
CA ASP A 140 -5.39 51.77 -15.69
C ASP A 140 -6.22 51.40 -14.45
N LEU A 141 -7.03 50.35 -14.58
CA LEU A 141 -7.76 49.72 -13.46
C LEU A 141 -6.85 48.92 -12.50
N THR A 142 -5.53 48.89 -12.71
CA THR A 142 -4.62 48.01 -11.96
C THR A 142 -3.97 48.65 -10.74
N PHE A 143 -3.97 49.98 -10.60
CA PHE A 143 -3.48 50.65 -9.38
C PHE A 143 -4.37 51.83 -9.01
N SER A 144 -4.96 51.78 -7.80
CA SER A 144 -5.85 52.80 -7.24
C SER A 144 -5.27 54.23 -7.21
N TRP A 145 -3.94 54.39 -7.30
CA TRP A 145 -3.25 55.68 -7.23
C TRP A 145 -2.86 56.26 -8.61
N LEU A 146 -3.13 55.55 -9.72
CA LEU A 146 -2.88 56.01 -11.10
C LEU A 146 -4.20 56.20 -11.89
N ASN A 147 -5.32 56.47 -11.19
CA ASN A 147 -6.64 56.73 -11.80
C ASN A 147 -6.81 58.20 -12.25
N VAL A 148 -5.71 58.86 -12.58
CA VAL A 148 -5.58 60.31 -12.65
C VAL A 148 -5.31 60.66 -14.11
N GLN A 149 -6.21 61.46 -14.71
CA GLN A 149 -5.94 62.03 -16.03
C GLN A 149 -4.95 63.18 -15.84
N ASP A 150 -3.80 63.04 -16.48
CA ASP A 150 -2.72 64.00 -16.44
C ASP A 150 -2.74 64.85 -17.70
N LEU A 151 -2.45 66.14 -17.52
CA LEU A 151 -2.18 67.03 -18.64
C LEU A 151 -0.72 66.86 -19.06
N ILE A 152 -0.51 66.60 -20.35
CA ILE A 152 0.80 66.37 -20.93
C ILE A 152 1.17 67.58 -21.79
N VAL A 153 2.30 68.22 -21.51
CA VAL A 153 2.81 69.38 -22.25
C VAL A 153 4.19 69.08 -22.80
N GLY A 154 4.33 69.18 -24.13
CA GLY A 154 5.60 69.00 -24.82
C GLY A 154 6.34 70.32 -24.98
N ARG A 155 7.59 70.35 -24.53
CA ARG A 155 8.55 71.42 -24.79
C ARG A 155 9.72 70.87 -25.62
N PRO A 156 10.58 71.74 -26.19
CA PRO A 156 11.70 71.28 -27.02
C PRO A 156 12.61 70.25 -26.32
N GLU A 157 12.83 70.40 -25.00
CA GLU A 157 13.73 69.57 -24.22
C GLU A 157 13.10 68.29 -23.65
N ALA A 158 11.78 68.32 -23.37
CA ALA A 158 11.10 67.24 -22.66
C ALA A 158 9.59 67.31 -22.80
N VAL A 159 8.94 66.22 -22.43
CA VAL A 159 7.49 66.13 -22.22
C VAL A 159 7.21 66.08 -20.72
N TYR A 160 6.33 66.96 -20.25
CA TYR A 160 6.00 67.15 -18.83
C TYR A 160 4.57 66.69 -18.55
N PHE A 161 4.39 65.97 -17.44
CA PHE A 161 3.09 65.54 -16.93
C PHE A 161 2.67 66.48 -15.80
N TYR A 162 1.41 66.86 -15.76
CA TYR A 162 0.84 67.73 -14.74
C TYR A 162 -0.38 67.08 -14.10
N GLU A 163 -0.31 67.00 -12.78
CA GLU A 163 -1.39 66.55 -11.91
C GLU A 163 -2.09 67.76 -11.29
N ILE A 164 -3.10 67.51 -10.44
CA ILE A 164 -3.81 68.57 -9.70
C ILE A 164 -2.85 69.29 -8.75
N ASP A 165 -1.95 68.54 -8.12
CA ASP A 165 -1.06 69.02 -7.07
C ASP A 165 0.20 69.71 -7.62
N GLY A 166 0.47 69.60 -8.92
CA GLY A 166 1.63 70.24 -9.54
C GLY A 166 2.23 69.48 -10.71
N ARG A 167 3.51 69.76 -10.96
CA ARG A 167 4.30 69.11 -12.02
C ARG A 167 4.71 67.70 -11.58
N GLY A 168 4.26 66.71 -12.32
CA GLY A 168 4.61 65.30 -12.18
C GLY A 168 5.89 64.92 -12.96
N PRO A 169 6.02 63.65 -13.38
CA PRO A 169 7.22 63.16 -14.05
C PRO A 169 7.46 63.84 -15.40
N CYS A 170 8.72 63.84 -15.85
CA CYS A 170 9.09 64.35 -17.16
C CYS A 170 10.00 63.40 -17.93
N TRP A 171 9.88 63.42 -19.25
CA TRP A 171 10.61 62.55 -20.15
C TRP A 171 11.40 63.38 -21.14
N ALA A 172 12.73 63.27 -21.09
CA ALA A 172 13.63 64.01 -21.97
C ALA A 172 13.54 63.45 -23.40
N PHE A 173 13.05 64.30 -24.31
CA PHE A 173 12.99 64.03 -25.74
C PHE A 173 13.48 65.30 -26.41
N ASP A 174 14.52 65.21 -27.23
CA ASP A 174 15.08 66.39 -27.87
C ASP A 174 14.29 66.77 -29.14
N GLY A 175 14.36 68.04 -29.54
CA GLY A 175 13.72 68.58 -30.75
C GLY A 175 12.36 69.25 -30.54
N GLU A 176 11.93 70.06 -31.51
CA GLU A 176 10.68 70.83 -31.39
C GLU A 176 9.44 69.92 -31.49
N LYS A 177 8.59 69.94 -30.46
CA LYS A 177 7.35 69.14 -30.40
C LYS A 177 6.24 69.87 -31.16
N LYS A 178 5.84 69.35 -32.33
CA LYS A 178 4.77 69.94 -33.15
C LYS A 178 3.38 69.48 -32.71
N PHE A 179 3.25 68.18 -32.42
CA PHE A 179 2.01 67.58 -31.94
C PHE A 179 2.32 66.56 -30.85
N LEU A 180 1.46 66.55 -29.82
CA LEU A 180 1.36 65.44 -28.87
C LEU A 180 -0.02 64.80 -28.98
N GLY A 181 -0.07 63.50 -28.72
CA GLY A 181 -1.32 62.78 -28.58
C GLY A 181 -1.15 61.63 -27.60
N TRP A 182 -2.26 61.04 -27.21
CA TRP A 182 -2.30 59.87 -26.36
C TRP A 182 -3.18 58.79 -26.98
N PHE A 183 -2.68 57.55 -26.99
CA PHE A 183 -3.42 56.42 -27.54
C PHE A 183 -3.14 55.16 -26.73
N ARG A 184 -4.13 54.68 -25.97
CA ARG A 184 -4.08 53.38 -25.25
C ARG A 184 -2.81 53.20 -24.41
N GLY A 185 -2.45 54.23 -23.63
CA GLY A 185 -1.22 54.22 -22.80
C GLY A 185 0.09 54.55 -23.54
N TYR A 186 0.05 54.78 -24.86
CA TYR A 186 1.21 55.24 -25.64
C TYR A 186 1.20 56.76 -25.83
N LEU A 187 2.37 57.38 -25.66
CA LEU A 187 2.59 58.78 -25.98
C LEU A 187 2.91 58.92 -27.47
N LEU A 188 2.11 59.70 -28.17
CA LEU A 188 2.28 60.04 -29.58
C LEU A 188 3.01 61.36 -29.69
N CYS A 189 4.03 61.43 -30.54
CA CYS A 189 4.85 62.62 -30.65
C CYS A 189 5.30 62.86 -32.09
N VAL A 190 4.99 64.04 -32.62
CA VAL A 190 5.55 64.56 -33.86
C VAL A 190 6.66 65.55 -33.51
N ILE A 191 7.90 65.17 -33.80
CA ILE A 191 9.10 65.98 -33.52
C ILE A 191 9.64 66.51 -34.84
N ALA A 192 9.83 67.82 -34.96
CA ALA A 192 10.48 68.41 -36.12
C ALA A 192 12.00 68.20 -36.03
N ASP A 193 12.58 67.60 -37.08
CA ASP A 193 14.03 67.51 -37.21
C ASP A 193 14.56 68.79 -37.86
N GLN A 194 15.26 69.60 -37.06
CA GLN A 194 15.84 70.88 -37.49
C GLN A 194 16.88 70.72 -38.61
N ARG A 195 17.43 69.51 -38.82
CA ARG A 195 18.47 69.28 -39.85
C ARG A 195 17.92 68.90 -41.22
N SER A 196 16.74 68.25 -41.28
CA SER A 196 16.23 67.64 -42.51
C SER A 196 14.92 68.24 -43.03
N ASN A 197 14.32 69.18 -42.30
CA ASN A 197 12.97 69.74 -42.58
C ASN A 197 11.90 68.66 -42.74
N ARG A 198 12.13 67.49 -42.13
CA ARG A 198 11.20 66.37 -42.06
C ARG A 198 10.74 66.21 -40.63
N ASN A 199 9.52 65.76 -40.45
CA ASN A 199 8.99 65.48 -39.12
C ASN A 199 9.12 63.98 -38.84
N MET A 200 9.43 63.64 -37.60
CA MET A 200 9.47 62.27 -37.12
C MET A 200 8.24 62.01 -36.26
N PHE A 201 7.41 61.06 -36.66
CA PHE A 201 6.33 60.57 -35.83
C PHE A 201 6.83 59.37 -35.01
N ASN A 202 6.74 59.47 -33.69
CA ASN A 202 7.16 58.43 -32.76
C ASN A 202 6.00 58.06 -31.84
N VAL A 203 5.88 56.75 -31.59
CA VAL A 203 4.96 56.18 -30.60
C VAL A 203 5.82 55.62 -29.46
N TYR A 204 5.68 56.18 -28.26
CA TYR A 204 6.47 55.83 -27.09
C TYR A 204 5.65 55.03 -26.08
N ASP A 205 6.20 53.91 -25.64
CA ASP A 205 5.77 53.20 -24.45
C ASP A 205 6.64 53.68 -23.28
N LEU A 206 6.09 54.55 -22.45
CA LEU A 206 6.79 55.14 -21.32
C LEU A 206 7.01 54.11 -20.20
N LYS A 207 6.06 53.18 -20.00
CA LYS A 207 6.14 52.15 -18.95
C LYS A 207 7.31 51.20 -19.21
N ASN A 208 7.42 50.69 -20.44
CA ASN A 208 8.49 49.77 -20.81
C ASN A 208 9.75 50.47 -21.36
N ARG A 209 9.72 51.81 -21.52
CA ARG A 209 10.81 52.64 -22.08
C ARG A 209 11.21 52.23 -23.50
N LEU A 210 10.20 52.05 -24.37
CA LEU A 210 10.37 51.57 -25.74
C LEU A 210 9.83 52.57 -26.76
N ILE A 211 10.43 52.58 -27.95
CA ILE A 211 9.84 53.21 -29.13
C ILE A 211 9.04 52.12 -29.83
N ALA A 212 7.72 52.16 -29.70
CA ALA A 212 6.79 51.17 -30.24
C ALA A 212 6.57 51.33 -31.76
N HIS A 213 6.84 52.53 -32.30
CA HIS A 213 6.86 52.79 -33.74
C HIS A 213 7.59 54.11 -34.02
N SER A 214 8.26 54.22 -35.16
CA SER A 214 8.90 55.46 -35.58
C SER A 214 9.00 55.54 -37.10
N MET A 215 8.41 56.59 -37.68
CA MET A 215 8.36 56.84 -39.11
C MET A 215 8.64 58.31 -39.45
N VAL A 216 9.20 58.53 -40.63
CA VAL A 216 9.35 59.88 -41.20
C VAL A 216 8.02 60.28 -41.82
N VAL A 217 7.51 61.46 -41.45
CA VAL A 217 6.26 62.02 -41.95
C VAL A 217 6.48 63.42 -42.54
N GLY A 218 5.59 63.82 -43.43
CA GLY A 218 5.57 65.19 -43.98
C GLY A 218 5.10 66.21 -42.94
N ASN A 219 4.65 67.37 -43.41
CA ASN A 219 4.03 68.36 -42.54
C ASN A 219 2.66 67.85 -42.07
N VAL A 220 2.57 67.47 -40.79
CA VAL A 220 1.34 67.04 -40.14
C VAL A 220 0.52 68.29 -39.83
N SER A 221 -0.76 68.30 -40.22
CA SER A 221 -1.72 69.35 -39.88
C SER A 221 -2.56 68.99 -38.66
N HIS A 222 -2.97 67.71 -38.55
CA HIS A 222 -3.80 67.21 -37.45
C HIS A 222 -3.40 65.79 -37.05
N LEU A 223 -3.49 65.50 -35.75
CA LEU A 223 -3.28 64.18 -35.15
C LEU A 223 -4.53 63.83 -34.33
N LEU A 224 -5.13 62.69 -34.63
CA LEU A 224 -6.36 62.22 -33.96
C LEU A 224 -6.38 60.69 -33.85
N CYS A 225 -7.20 60.17 -32.96
CA CYS A 225 -7.36 58.74 -32.74
C CYS A 225 -8.84 58.36 -32.92
N GLU A 226 -9.12 57.41 -33.83
CA GLU A 226 -10.49 56.95 -34.11
C GLU A 226 -10.44 55.54 -34.75
N TRP A 227 -11.50 54.75 -34.57
CA TRP A 227 -11.60 53.35 -35.08
C TRP A 227 -10.47 52.41 -34.62
N GLY A 228 -9.76 52.74 -33.53
CA GLY A 228 -8.59 52.00 -33.07
C GLY A 228 -7.32 52.26 -33.90
N TYR A 229 -7.30 53.30 -34.73
CA TYR A 229 -6.12 53.75 -35.48
C TYR A 229 -5.68 55.14 -34.99
N ILE A 230 -4.38 55.37 -35.09
CA ILE A 230 -3.80 56.70 -35.03
C ILE A 230 -3.85 57.27 -36.45
N VAL A 231 -4.49 58.42 -36.61
CA VAL A 231 -4.73 59.06 -37.89
C VAL A 231 -3.95 60.37 -37.94
N LEU A 232 -3.04 60.47 -38.91
CA LEU A 232 -2.29 61.70 -39.20
C LEU A 232 -2.80 62.30 -40.51
N ILE A 233 -3.29 63.54 -40.46
CA ILE A 233 -3.64 64.30 -41.65
C ILE A 233 -2.45 65.20 -41.99
N LEU A 234 -1.97 65.12 -43.22
CA LEU A 234 -0.88 65.94 -43.72
C LEU A 234 -1.39 67.23 -44.36
N SER A 235 -0.52 68.23 -44.52
CA SER A 235 -0.84 69.50 -45.17
C SER A 235 -1.24 69.34 -46.65
N ASP A 236 -0.85 68.24 -47.30
CA ASP A 236 -1.21 67.90 -48.68
C ASP A 236 -2.53 67.08 -48.77
N LYS A 237 -3.33 67.07 -47.69
CA LYS A 237 -4.59 66.32 -47.55
C LYS A 237 -4.45 64.79 -47.61
N LYS A 238 -3.23 64.23 -47.63
CA LYS A 238 -3.02 62.79 -47.43
C LYS A 238 -3.26 62.38 -45.99
N VAL A 239 -3.71 61.15 -45.80
CA VAL A 239 -4.01 60.59 -44.49
C VAL A 239 -3.21 59.31 -44.27
N LEU A 240 -2.47 59.26 -43.16
CA LEU A 240 -1.75 58.07 -42.71
C LEU A 240 -2.52 57.42 -41.56
N CYS A 241 -2.82 56.13 -41.68
CA CYS A 241 -3.49 55.36 -40.62
C CYS A 241 -2.55 54.30 -40.07
N ILE A 242 -2.24 54.43 -38.79
CA ILE A 242 -1.28 53.61 -38.08
C ILE A 242 -2.07 52.76 -37.08
N GLY A 243 -2.02 51.44 -37.25
CA GLY A 243 -2.72 50.49 -36.40
C GLY A 243 -1.75 49.71 -35.52
N GLU A 244 -2.19 49.38 -34.30
CA GLU A 244 -1.47 48.45 -33.43
C GLU A 244 -1.54 47.02 -34.03
N LYS A 245 -0.42 46.30 -34.00
CA LYS A 245 -0.36 44.88 -34.36
C LYS A 245 -1.05 44.02 -33.29
N ASP A 246 -1.43 42.82 -33.69
CA ASP A 246 -1.98 41.81 -32.79
C ASP A 246 -0.97 41.38 -31.72
N MET A 247 -1.49 40.81 -30.63
CA MET A 247 -0.69 40.43 -29.46
C MET A 247 0.35 39.35 -29.77
N GLU A 248 0.01 38.37 -30.61
CA GLU A 248 0.91 37.27 -30.99
C GLU A 248 2.12 37.82 -31.76
N SER A 249 1.90 38.67 -32.77
CA SER A 249 2.96 39.35 -33.50
C SER A 249 3.88 40.18 -32.58
N LYS A 250 3.30 40.91 -31.62
CA LYS A 250 4.07 41.69 -30.64
C LYS A 250 4.95 40.80 -29.76
N LEU A 251 4.39 39.71 -29.24
CA LEU A 251 5.10 38.74 -28.42
C LEU A 251 6.22 38.05 -29.19
N ASP A 252 5.98 37.63 -30.44
CA ASP A 252 6.98 36.99 -31.28
C ASP A 252 8.17 37.92 -31.57
N MET A 253 7.93 39.21 -31.78
CA MET A 253 9.00 40.20 -31.93
C MET A 253 9.83 40.35 -30.65
N LEU A 254 9.20 40.28 -29.48
CA LEU A 254 9.88 40.35 -28.19
C LEU A 254 10.69 39.08 -27.90
N PHE A 255 10.12 37.90 -28.19
CA PHE A 255 10.78 36.61 -28.02
C PHE A 255 12.02 36.48 -28.91
N LYS A 256 11.95 36.91 -30.18
CA LYS A 256 13.11 36.92 -31.10
C LYS A 256 14.28 37.77 -30.58
N LYS A 257 14.02 38.79 -29.76
CA LYS A 257 15.05 39.64 -29.14
C LYS A 257 15.33 39.31 -27.67
N ASN A 258 14.80 38.19 -27.16
CA ASN A 258 14.93 37.74 -25.77
C ASN A 258 14.46 38.76 -24.72
N LEU A 259 13.45 39.59 -25.03
CA LEU A 259 12.89 40.61 -24.11
C LEU A 259 11.64 40.09 -23.38
N TYR A 260 11.83 39.05 -22.58
CA TYR A 260 10.74 38.38 -21.89
C TYR A 260 10.10 39.21 -20.76
N THR A 261 10.88 40.04 -20.04
CA THR A 261 10.34 40.91 -18.98
C THR A 261 9.36 41.94 -19.54
N VAL A 262 9.68 42.51 -20.71
CA VAL A 262 8.77 43.40 -21.45
C VAL A 262 7.53 42.62 -21.92
N ALA A 263 7.71 41.38 -22.40
CA ALA A 263 6.59 40.54 -22.83
C ALA A 263 5.61 40.27 -21.67
N ILE A 264 6.11 39.97 -20.47
CA ILE A 264 5.27 39.77 -19.27
C ILE A 264 4.49 41.05 -18.94
N ASN A 265 5.17 42.22 -18.89
CA ASN A 265 4.51 43.50 -18.64
C ASN A 265 3.42 43.83 -19.68
N LEU A 266 3.69 43.51 -20.96
CA LEU A 266 2.72 43.72 -22.04
C LEU A 266 1.47 42.84 -21.84
N VAL A 267 1.65 41.57 -21.47
CA VAL A 267 0.55 40.61 -21.26
C VAL A 267 -0.28 40.99 -20.02
N GLN A 268 0.39 41.40 -18.93
CA GLN A 268 -0.26 41.86 -17.70
C GLN A 268 -1.02 43.17 -17.90
N SER A 269 -0.43 44.14 -18.63
CA SER A 269 -1.07 45.44 -18.87
C SER A 269 -2.28 45.35 -19.80
N GLN A 270 -2.26 44.45 -20.78
CA GLN A 270 -3.37 44.28 -21.73
C GLN A 270 -4.46 43.30 -21.25
N GLN A 271 -4.43 42.88 -19.98
CA GLN A 271 -5.37 41.91 -19.38
C GLN A 271 -5.55 40.65 -20.24
N ALA A 272 -4.44 40.10 -20.74
CA ALA A 272 -4.50 38.85 -21.49
C ALA A 272 -4.96 37.69 -20.60
N ASP A 273 -5.50 36.65 -21.23
CA ASP A 273 -5.94 35.43 -20.54
C ASP A 273 -4.81 34.83 -19.68
N ALA A 274 -5.18 34.21 -18.55
CA ALA A 274 -4.24 33.59 -17.62
C ALA A 274 -3.43 32.47 -18.30
N ALA A 275 -4.04 31.75 -19.26
CA ALA A 275 -3.35 30.76 -20.08
C ALA A 275 -2.28 31.38 -21.00
N ALA A 276 -2.58 32.51 -21.65
CA ALA A 276 -1.62 33.23 -22.48
C ALA A 276 -0.45 33.78 -21.63
N THR A 277 -0.74 34.24 -20.42
CA THR A 277 0.26 34.67 -19.45
C THR A 277 1.18 33.53 -19.02
N ALA A 278 0.59 32.36 -18.71
CA ALA A 278 1.35 31.18 -18.35
C ALA A 278 2.28 30.71 -19.49
N GLU A 279 1.85 30.82 -20.75
CA GLU A 279 2.66 30.46 -21.92
C GLU A 279 3.87 31.40 -22.11
N VAL A 280 3.70 32.70 -21.88
CA VAL A 280 4.81 33.67 -21.90
C VAL A 280 5.81 33.39 -20.77
N LEU A 281 5.31 33.12 -19.57
CA LEU A 281 6.13 32.76 -18.41
C LEU A 281 6.87 31.44 -18.63
N ARG A 282 6.23 30.43 -19.25
CA ARG A 282 6.86 29.16 -19.64
C ARG A 282 8.02 29.40 -20.61
N LYS A 283 7.82 30.18 -21.68
CA LYS A 283 8.88 30.51 -22.64
C LYS A 283 10.02 31.29 -21.99
N TYR A 284 9.73 32.17 -21.02
CA TYR A 284 10.75 32.87 -20.26
C TYR A 284 11.56 31.92 -19.36
N ALA A 285 10.87 31.05 -18.62
CA ALA A 285 11.47 30.05 -17.76
C ALA A 285 12.36 29.08 -18.56
N ASP A 286 11.92 28.65 -19.75
CA ASP A 286 12.72 27.80 -20.65
C ASP A 286 14.02 28.48 -21.10
N HIS A 287 13.97 29.78 -21.41
CA HIS A 287 15.15 30.56 -21.79
C HIS A 287 16.11 30.75 -20.59
N LEU A 288 15.59 31.03 -19.39
CA LEU A 288 16.39 31.10 -18.16
C LEU A 288 17.03 29.76 -17.82
N TYR A 289 16.29 28.67 -17.97
CA TYR A 289 16.78 27.30 -17.78
C TYR A 289 17.92 26.99 -18.75
N GLY A 290 17.81 27.40 -20.02
CA GLY A 290 18.88 27.28 -21.02
C GLY A 290 20.14 28.10 -20.68
N LYS A 291 19.98 29.22 -19.95
CA LYS A 291 21.07 30.04 -19.41
C LYS A 291 21.70 29.50 -18.13
N GLN A 292 21.21 28.37 -17.61
CA GLN A 292 21.60 27.78 -16.33
C GLN A 292 21.21 28.59 -15.09
N ASP A 293 20.29 29.54 -15.23
CA ASP A 293 19.72 30.30 -14.12
C ASP A 293 18.46 29.57 -13.61
N TYR A 294 18.68 28.53 -12.81
CA TYR A 294 17.66 27.57 -12.42
C TYR A 294 16.67 28.10 -11.37
N ASP A 295 17.13 28.98 -10.48
CA ASP A 295 16.33 29.49 -9.36
C ASP A 295 15.32 30.52 -9.86
N GLU A 296 15.74 31.42 -10.74
CA GLU A 296 14.85 32.36 -11.42
C GLU A 296 13.91 31.61 -12.38
N ALA A 297 14.42 30.64 -13.14
CA ALA A 297 13.57 29.80 -13.99
C ALA A 297 12.46 29.10 -13.18
N MET A 298 12.82 28.55 -12.01
CA MET A 298 11.86 27.89 -11.13
C MET A 298 10.82 28.87 -10.58
N SER A 299 11.25 30.06 -10.18
CA SER A 299 10.34 31.13 -9.74
C SER A 299 9.30 31.45 -10.81
N GLN A 300 9.69 31.49 -12.08
CA GLN A 300 8.75 31.69 -13.19
C GLN A 300 7.81 30.48 -13.40
N TYR A 301 8.32 29.24 -13.34
CA TYR A 301 7.47 28.05 -13.43
C TYR A 301 6.42 27.96 -12.32
N ILE A 302 6.73 28.41 -11.10
CA ILE A 302 5.77 28.45 -9.98
C ILE A 302 4.58 29.37 -10.32
N HIS A 303 4.79 30.46 -11.05
CA HIS A 303 3.70 31.33 -11.50
C HIS A 303 2.81 30.69 -12.57
N THR A 304 3.26 29.61 -13.23
CA THR A 304 2.47 28.88 -14.24
C THR A 304 1.59 27.76 -13.68
N ILE A 305 1.68 27.48 -12.36
CA ILE A 305 0.87 26.44 -11.69
C ILE A 305 -0.62 26.71 -11.88
N GLY A 306 -1.36 25.71 -12.35
CA GLY A 306 -2.80 25.77 -12.64
C GLY A 306 -3.11 25.84 -14.13
N HIS A 307 -2.15 26.25 -14.96
CA HIS A 307 -2.28 26.33 -16.42
C HIS A 307 -1.27 25.46 -17.17
N LEU A 308 -0.07 25.26 -16.60
CA LEU A 308 0.96 24.37 -17.14
C LEU A 308 0.90 23.01 -16.44
N GLU A 309 1.07 21.94 -17.22
CA GLU A 309 1.14 20.58 -16.67
C GLU A 309 2.40 20.39 -15.79
N PRO A 310 2.27 19.95 -14.52
CA PRO A 310 3.40 19.77 -13.62
C PRO A 310 4.48 18.82 -14.14
N SER A 311 4.09 17.79 -14.90
CA SER A 311 4.99 16.81 -15.53
C SER A 311 6.09 17.47 -16.34
N TYR A 312 5.78 18.56 -17.05
CA TYR A 312 6.74 19.30 -17.89
C TYR A 312 7.89 19.89 -17.07
N VAL A 313 7.57 20.50 -15.92
CA VAL A 313 8.55 21.11 -15.04
C VAL A 313 9.31 20.02 -14.28
N ILE A 314 8.60 19.01 -13.75
CA ILE A 314 9.21 17.92 -13.00
C ILE A 314 10.26 17.20 -13.85
N GLN A 315 9.96 16.87 -15.11
CA GLN A 315 10.90 16.19 -16.01
C GLN A 315 12.21 16.98 -16.23
N LYS A 316 12.15 18.32 -16.22
CA LYS A 316 13.34 19.17 -16.36
C LYS A 316 14.20 19.22 -15.10
N PHE A 317 13.59 19.06 -13.92
CA PHE A 317 14.27 19.24 -12.63
C PHE A 317 14.48 17.94 -11.83
N LEU A 318 14.30 16.77 -12.47
CA LEU A 318 14.54 15.44 -11.86
C LEU A 318 16.01 15.14 -11.51
N ASP A 319 16.96 15.96 -11.98
CA ASP A 319 18.39 15.82 -11.66
C ASP A 319 18.63 15.97 -10.14
N ALA A 320 19.41 15.06 -9.57
CA ALA A 320 19.77 15.06 -8.15
C ALA A 320 20.45 16.37 -7.70
N GLN A 321 21.16 17.07 -8.59
CA GLN A 321 21.78 18.36 -8.27
C GLN A 321 20.75 19.48 -8.02
N ARG A 322 19.51 19.33 -8.47
CA ARG A 322 18.47 20.38 -8.46
C ARG A 322 17.26 20.01 -7.62
N ILE A 323 17.45 19.05 -6.72
CA ILE A 323 16.41 18.55 -5.82
C ILE A 323 15.76 19.68 -4.99
N HIS A 324 16.51 20.73 -4.61
CA HIS A 324 15.96 21.88 -3.89
C HIS A 324 14.93 22.66 -4.73
N ASN A 325 15.21 22.87 -6.02
CA ASN A 325 14.31 23.57 -6.93
C ASN A 325 13.06 22.74 -7.21
N LEU A 326 13.23 21.43 -7.42
CA LEU A 326 12.10 20.51 -7.55
C LEU A 326 11.24 20.48 -6.28
N THR A 327 11.87 20.48 -5.10
CA THR A 327 11.18 20.50 -3.81
C THR A 327 10.34 21.76 -3.67
N ASN A 328 10.90 22.94 -3.96
CA ASN A 328 10.18 24.22 -3.91
C ASN A 328 8.97 24.23 -4.86
N TYR A 329 9.12 23.69 -6.08
CA TYR A 329 8.01 23.55 -7.02
C TYR A 329 6.89 22.67 -6.47
N LEU A 330 7.23 21.49 -5.95
CA LEU A 330 6.27 20.52 -5.41
C LEU A 330 5.59 21.04 -4.14
N GLU A 331 6.31 21.75 -3.27
CA GLU A 331 5.75 22.45 -2.11
C GLU A 331 4.69 23.47 -2.55
N LYS A 332 5.03 24.35 -3.51
CA LYS A 332 4.09 25.35 -4.04
C LYS A 332 2.92 24.73 -4.81
N LEU A 333 3.13 23.61 -5.48
CA LEU A 333 2.07 22.84 -6.13
C LEU A 333 1.07 22.28 -5.10
N HIS A 334 1.58 21.82 -3.95
CA HIS A 334 0.76 21.31 -2.85
C HIS A 334 0.00 22.43 -2.12
N GLU A 335 0.66 23.56 -1.83
CA GLU A 335 0.03 24.75 -1.21
C GLU A 335 -1.17 25.26 -2.03
N ARG A 336 -1.09 25.20 -3.36
CA ARG A 336 -2.16 25.63 -4.27
C ARG A 336 -3.23 24.56 -4.55
N GLY A 337 -3.08 23.35 -4.01
CA GLY A 337 -4.06 22.26 -4.17
C GLY A 337 -4.06 21.55 -5.53
N PHE A 338 -3.03 21.73 -6.36
CA PHE A 338 -2.90 21.07 -7.68
C PHE A 338 -2.03 19.80 -7.64
N ALA A 339 -1.61 19.34 -6.45
CA ALA A 339 -0.78 18.16 -6.28
C ALA A 339 -1.61 16.86 -6.36
N SER A 340 -1.10 15.87 -7.11
CA SER A 340 -1.62 14.51 -7.13
C SER A 340 -0.93 13.63 -6.08
N LYS A 341 -1.44 12.40 -5.88
CA LYS A 341 -0.80 11.39 -5.01
C LYS A 341 0.62 11.04 -5.47
N ASP A 342 0.89 11.10 -6.77
CA ASP A 342 2.24 10.87 -7.31
C ASP A 342 3.17 12.05 -7.00
N HIS A 343 2.68 13.28 -7.11
CA HIS A 343 3.46 14.49 -6.79
C HIS A 343 3.83 14.56 -5.30
N THR A 344 2.92 14.17 -4.41
CA THR A 344 3.18 14.12 -2.97
C THR A 344 4.17 13.01 -2.61
N THR A 345 4.09 11.86 -3.28
CA THR A 345 5.07 10.78 -3.13
C THR A 345 6.45 11.21 -3.62
N LEU A 346 6.53 11.94 -4.74
CA LEU A 346 7.78 12.51 -5.22
C LEU A 346 8.35 13.56 -4.25
N LEU A 347 7.50 14.39 -3.64
CA LEU A 347 7.90 15.35 -2.62
C LEU A 347 8.49 14.65 -1.38
N LEU A 348 7.86 13.56 -0.93
CA LEU A 348 8.37 12.72 0.16
C LEU A 348 9.75 12.12 -0.18
N ASN A 349 9.92 11.61 -1.41
CA ASN A 349 11.22 11.15 -1.92
C ASN A 349 12.27 12.28 -1.91
N CYS A 350 11.86 13.51 -2.19
CA CYS A 350 12.76 14.65 -2.14
C CYS A 350 13.19 14.98 -0.70
N TYR A 351 12.26 15.02 0.27
CA TYR A 351 12.58 15.27 1.67
C TYR A 351 13.51 14.23 2.28
N THR A 352 13.26 12.94 2.01
CA THR A 352 14.11 11.86 2.52
C THR A 352 15.53 11.93 1.95
N LYS A 353 15.70 12.26 0.66
CA LYS A 353 17.01 12.48 0.04
C LYS A 353 17.73 13.74 0.56
N LEU A 354 17.00 14.82 0.81
CA LEU A 354 17.53 16.07 1.38
C LEU A 354 17.88 15.95 2.87
N LYS A 355 17.40 14.91 3.55
CA LYS A 355 17.52 14.71 5.00
C LYS A 355 16.93 15.85 5.83
N ASP A 356 15.90 16.50 5.29
CA ASP A 356 15.16 17.55 5.99
C ASP A 356 14.10 16.92 6.91
N VAL A 357 14.54 16.58 8.13
CA VAL A 357 13.72 15.86 9.12
C VAL A 357 12.57 16.72 9.65
N GLU A 358 12.74 18.04 9.71
CA GLU A 358 11.70 18.95 10.21
C GLU A 358 10.53 19.05 9.23
N LYS A 359 10.82 19.25 7.94
CA LYS A 359 9.78 19.29 6.90
C LYS A 359 9.11 17.93 6.74
N LEU A 360 9.87 16.84 6.80
CA LEU A 360 9.32 15.48 6.77
C LEU A 360 8.36 15.23 7.95
N ASN A 361 8.75 15.64 9.16
CA ASN A 361 7.90 15.52 10.34
C ASN A 361 6.61 16.33 10.20
N LYS A 362 6.69 17.59 9.78
CA LYS A 362 5.50 18.41 9.51
C LYS A 362 4.63 17.74 8.46
N PHE A 363 5.19 17.33 7.33
CA PHE A 363 4.43 16.70 6.26
C PHE A 363 3.67 15.43 6.69
N ILE A 364 4.27 14.60 7.55
CA ILE A 364 3.67 13.36 8.03
C ILE A 364 2.70 13.60 9.22
N LYS A 365 3.01 14.54 10.11
CA LYS A 365 2.27 14.76 11.38
C LYS A 365 1.22 15.87 11.31
N ASP A 366 1.33 16.87 10.42
CA ASP A 366 0.35 17.97 10.27
C ASP A 366 -0.96 17.56 9.56
N GLU A 367 -1.17 16.29 9.25
CA GLU A 367 -2.48 15.86 8.72
C GLU A 367 -3.55 15.88 9.80
N ASP A 368 -4.21 17.05 9.91
CA ASP A 368 -5.55 17.29 10.45
C ASP A 368 -6.43 16.06 10.18
N GLY A 369 -7.03 15.51 11.24
CA GLY A 369 -7.76 14.24 11.28
C GLY A 369 -9.00 14.10 10.39
N ARG A 370 -8.89 14.36 9.08
CA ARG A 370 -9.90 14.16 8.05
C ARG A 370 -9.38 13.23 6.95
N GLY A 371 -9.32 11.94 7.28
CA GLY A 371 -9.85 10.87 6.43
C GLY A 371 -9.17 10.47 5.12
N GLU A 372 -8.18 11.17 4.57
CA GLU A 372 -7.45 10.67 3.39
C GLU A 372 -5.98 11.07 3.41
N HIS A 373 -5.09 10.07 3.39
CA HIS A 373 -3.66 10.32 3.23
C HIS A 373 -3.41 10.96 1.86
N LYS A 374 -2.75 12.12 1.84
CA LYS A 374 -2.47 12.86 0.59
C LYS A 374 -1.40 12.20 -0.28
N PHE A 375 -0.80 11.11 0.18
CA PHE A 375 0.27 10.36 -0.47
C PHE A 375 -0.05 8.87 -0.49
N ASP A 376 0.66 8.13 -1.34
CA ASP A 376 0.61 6.66 -1.32
C ASP A 376 1.29 6.14 -0.05
N VAL A 377 0.48 5.61 0.87
CA VAL A 377 0.90 5.06 2.16
C VAL A 377 1.96 3.97 1.98
N GLU A 378 1.79 3.07 1.01
CA GLU A 378 2.68 1.94 0.84
C GLU A 378 4.04 2.39 0.31
N THR A 379 4.03 3.27 -0.70
CA THR A 379 5.27 3.86 -1.21
C THR A 379 5.95 4.70 -0.13
N ALA A 380 5.19 5.46 0.67
CA ALA A 380 5.74 6.26 1.77
C ALA A 380 6.45 5.42 2.84
N ILE A 381 5.84 4.31 3.26
CA ILE A 381 6.45 3.37 4.21
C ILE A 381 7.75 2.81 3.63
N ARG A 382 7.74 2.36 2.37
CA ARG A 382 8.92 1.79 1.71
C ARG A 382 10.07 2.78 1.59
N VAL A 383 9.77 4.02 1.22
CA VAL A 383 10.76 5.10 1.07
C VAL A 383 11.36 5.47 2.42
N CYS A 384 10.52 5.68 3.45
CA CYS A 384 10.99 5.97 4.80
C CYS A 384 11.83 4.82 5.37
N ARG A 385 11.44 3.56 5.15
CA ARG A 385 12.20 2.36 5.54
C ARG A 385 13.56 2.31 4.84
N ALA A 386 13.61 2.50 3.52
CA ALA A 386 14.85 2.47 2.74
C ALA A 386 15.82 3.61 3.09
N ALA A 387 15.28 4.77 3.49
CA ALA A 387 16.07 5.92 3.93
C ALA A 387 16.49 5.85 5.41
N GLY A 388 16.07 4.83 6.17
CA GLY A 388 16.40 4.64 7.58
C GLY A 388 15.53 5.42 8.57
N TYR A 389 14.44 6.04 8.12
CA TYR A 389 13.49 6.77 8.98
C TYR A 389 12.40 5.84 9.52
N HIS A 390 12.80 4.81 10.27
CA HIS A 390 11.90 3.75 10.77
C HIS A 390 10.76 4.27 11.65
N GLU A 391 11.02 5.25 12.53
CA GLU A 391 9.96 5.86 13.38
C GLU A 391 8.88 6.57 12.57
N HIS A 392 9.25 7.22 11.46
CA HIS A 392 8.30 7.90 10.58
C HIS A 392 7.48 6.88 9.78
N ALA A 393 8.13 5.80 9.32
CA ALA A 393 7.46 4.68 8.67
C ALA A 393 6.46 3.99 9.61
N LEU A 394 6.81 3.79 10.89
CA LEU A 394 5.94 3.25 11.93
C LEU A 394 4.70 4.14 12.14
N TYR A 395 4.92 5.45 12.26
CA TYR A 395 3.82 6.39 12.45
C TYR A 395 2.83 6.34 11.29
N VAL A 396 3.33 6.35 10.03
CA VAL A 396 2.49 6.24 8.83
C VAL A 396 1.74 4.91 8.80
N ALA A 397 2.42 3.79 9.05
CA ALA A 397 1.82 2.46 9.05
C ALA A 397 0.71 2.30 10.11
N ARG A 398 0.93 2.85 11.31
CA ARG A 398 -0.06 2.83 12.40
C ARG A 398 -1.27 3.70 12.10
N LYS A 399 -1.07 4.90 11.55
CA LYS A 399 -2.15 5.83 11.22
C LYS A 399 -3.02 5.30 10.06
N ALA A 400 -2.41 4.61 9.11
CA ALA A 400 -3.09 4.04 7.94
C ALA A 400 -3.65 2.62 8.16
N GLU A 401 -3.61 2.10 9.39
CA GLU A 401 -4.09 0.76 9.76
C GLU A 401 -3.47 -0.38 8.90
N ARG A 402 -2.24 -0.18 8.38
CA ARG A 402 -1.51 -1.21 7.62
C ARG A 402 -0.73 -2.09 8.60
N HIS A 403 -1.44 -3.02 9.25
CA HIS A 403 -0.90 -3.90 10.31
C HIS A 403 0.33 -4.72 9.88
N GLU A 404 0.30 -5.28 8.66
CA GLU A 404 1.40 -6.08 8.11
C GLU A 404 2.71 -5.29 8.06
N TRP A 405 2.68 -4.07 7.49
CA TRP A 405 3.84 -3.21 7.41
C TRP A 405 4.32 -2.72 8.78
N TYR A 406 3.39 -2.41 9.69
CA TYR A 406 3.73 -2.00 11.05
C TYR A 406 4.51 -3.09 11.79
N LEU A 407 4.03 -4.33 11.72
CA LEU A 407 4.67 -5.46 12.37
C LEU A 407 5.98 -5.84 11.71
N LYS A 408 6.06 -5.77 10.38
CA LYS A 408 7.32 -5.98 9.66
C LYS A 408 8.40 -4.99 10.09
N LEU A 409 8.06 -3.70 10.25
CA LEU A 409 8.98 -2.68 10.75
C LEU A 409 9.43 -2.98 12.19
N LEU A 410 8.52 -3.38 13.08
CA LEU A 410 8.85 -3.69 14.48
C LEU A 410 9.73 -4.95 14.61
N LEU A 411 9.42 -6.00 13.86
CA LEU A 411 10.03 -7.32 14.01
C LEU A 411 11.34 -7.46 13.24
N GLU A 412 11.41 -6.95 12.01
CA GLU A 412 12.60 -7.10 11.16
C GLU A 412 13.62 -5.96 11.34
N ASP A 413 13.16 -4.71 11.45
CA ASP A 413 14.07 -3.55 11.46
C ASP A 413 14.42 -3.06 12.86
N LEU A 414 13.44 -2.98 13.77
CA LEU A 414 13.62 -2.38 15.10
C LEU A 414 13.91 -3.40 16.20
N GLY A 415 13.53 -4.67 16.01
CA GLY A 415 13.67 -5.72 17.04
C GLY A 415 12.80 -5.48 18.28
N SER A 416 11.74 -4.68 18.18
CA SER A 416 10.83 -4.33 19.28
C SER A 416 9.74 -5.39 19.45
N TYR A 417 10.12 -6.60 19.86
CA TYR A 417 9.20 -7.74 19.98
C TYR A 417 8.08 -7.52 21.01
N ASP A 418 8.36 -6.81 22.11
CA ASP A 418 7.37 -6.50 23.16
C ASP A 418 6.24 -5.62 22.61
N GLU A 419 6.59 -4.57 21.88
CA GLU A 419 5.61 -3.66 21.26
C GLU A 419 4.82 -4.38 20.17
N ALA A 420 5.47 -5.25 19.39
CA ALA A 420 4.80 -6.07 18.38
C ALA A 420 3.75 -6.98 19.02
N LEU A 421 4.07 -7.66 20.12
CA LEU A 421 3.11 -8.52 20.85
C LEU A 421 1.95 -7.73 21.46
N LEU A 422 2.23 -6.56 22.04
CA LEU A 422 1.18 -5.66 22.54
C LEU A 422 0.26 -5.19 21.42
N TYR A 423 0.83 -4.86 20.26
CA TYR A 423 0.06 -4.44 19.09
C TYR A 423 -0.81 -5.58 18.55
N ILE A 424 -0.25 -6.79 18.36
CA ILE A 424 -0.99 -7.98 17.95
C ILE A 424 -2.13 -8.26 18.93
N SER A 425 -1.88 -8.16 20.23
CA SER A 425 -2.90 -8.34 21.27
C SER A 425 -4.02 -7.29 21.24
N SER A 426 -3.88 -6.21 20.47
CA SER A 426 -4.91 -5.18 20.28
C SER A 426 -5.74 -5.35 19.00
N LEU A 427 -5.30 -6.21 18.07
CA LEU A 427 -5.98 -6.46 16.79
C LEU A 427 -7.23 -7.34 16.96
N GLU A 428 -8.07 -7.43 15.92
CA GLU A 428 -9.20 -8.36 15.92
C GLU A 428 -8.74 -9.83 15.86
N PRO A 429 -9.46 -10.78 16.51
CA PRO A 429 -9.05 -12.18 16.59
C PRO A 429 -8.68 -12.83 15.25
N ASP A 430 -9.44 -12.53 14.20
CA ASP A 430 -9.22 -13.04 12.85
C ASP A 430 -7.86 -12.59 12.29
N GLN A 431 -7.52 -11.32 12.52
CA GLN A 431 -6.24 -10.73 12.10
C GLN A 431 -5.08 -11.26 12.95
N VAL A 432 -5.29 -11.49 14.24
CA VAL A 432 -4.28 -12.09 15.13
C VAL A 432 -3.86 -13.46 14.62
N GLY A 433 -4.80 -14.33 14.26
CA GLY A 433 -4.50 -15.67 13.78
C GLY A 433 -3.65 -15.67 12.51
N ILE A 434 -3.98 -14.83 11.53
CA ILE A 434 -3.21 -14.69 10.28
C ILE A 434 -1.81 -14.15 10.57
N THR A 435 -1.73 -13.10 11.38
CA THR A 435 -0.49 -12.41 11.74
C THR A 435 0.48 -13.35 12.48
N VAL A 436 -0.03 -14.12 13.44
CA VAL A 436 0.79 -15.07 14.20
C VAL A 436 1.23 -16.24 13.32
N LYS A 437 0.44 -16.67 12.33
CA LYS A 437 0.90 -17.67 11.33
C LYS A 437 2.10 -17.18 10.53
N GLU A 438 2.14 -15.90 10.17
CA GLU A 438 3.20 -15.32 9.36
C GLU A 438 4.46 -14.97 10.18
N TYR A 439 4.28 -14.27 11.31
CA TYR A 439 5.38 -13.73 12.12
C TYR A 439 5.70 -14.53 13.38
N GLY A 440 4.87 -15.53 13.71
CA GLY A 440 5.00 -16.29 14.95
C GLY A 440 6.34 -16.98 15.10
N LYS A 441 7.00 -17.35 13.99
CA LYS A 441 8.32 -18.03 14.04
C LYS A 441 9.36 -17.15 14.73
N ILE A 442 9.38 -15.88 14.36
CA ILE A 442 10.28 -14.85 14.93
C ILE A 442 9.88 -14.58 16.38
N LEU A 443 8.58 -14.46 16.66
CA LEU A 443 8.08 -14.19 18.01
C LEU A 443 8.41 -15.32 18.99
N ILE A 444 8.27 -16.59 18.59
CA ILE A 444 8.63 -17.75 19.42
C ILE A 444 10.14 -17.85 19.65
N GLU A 445 10.96 -17.46 18.67
CA GLU A 445 12.42 -17.47 18.80
C GLU A 445 12.92 -16.47 19.84
N HIS A 446 12.30 -15.28 19.92
CA HIS A 446 12.73 -14.22 20.84
C HIS A 446 11.93 -14.14 22.15
N ARG A 447 10.62 -14.38 22.12
CA ARG A 447 9.67 -14.26 23.26
C ARG A 447 8.67 -15.42 23.31
N PRO A 448 9.14 -16.64 23.66
CA PRO A 448 8.31 -17.84 23.61
C PRO A 448 7.15 -17.83 24.63
N ALA A 449 7.38 -17.38 25.86
CA ALA A 449 6.39 -17.46 26.93
C ALA A 449 5.17 -16.55 26.64
N GLU A 450 5.43 -15.31 26.25
CA GLU A 450 4.40 -14.31 25.94
C GLU A 450 3.61 -14.68 24.69
N THR A 451 4.28 -15.26 23.68
CA THR A 451 3.66 -15.71 22.43
C THR A 451 2.80 -16.96 22.66
N VAL A 452 3.23 -17.90 23.48
CA VAL A 452 2.42 -19.06 23.88
C VAL A 452 1.15 -18.61 24.62
N GLU A 453 1.28 -17.63 25.53
CA GLU A 453 0.10 -17.09 26.24
C GLU A 453 -0.87 -16.38 25.31
N LEU A 454 -0.38 -15.72 24.24
CA LEU A 454 -1.23 -15.14 23.20
C LEU A 454 -1.97 -16.22 22.39
N LEU A 455 -1.26 -17.29 21.99
CA LEU A 455 -1.85 -18.42 21.25
C LEU A 455 -2.92 -19.15 22.09
N ILE A 456 -2.68 -19.36 23.38
CA ILE A 456 -3.68 -19.95 24.29
C ILE A 456 -4.94 -19.07 24.31
N ARG A 457 -4.79 -17.76 24.51
CA ARG A 457 -5.92 -16.82 24.50
C ARG A 457 -6.70 -16.85 23.19
N LEU A 458 -6.01 -17.00 22.06
CA LEU A 458 -6.64 -17.10 20.74
C LEU A 458 -7.43 -18.41 20.55
N CYS A 459 -6.98 -19.52 21.15
CA CYS A 459 -7.59 -20.84 20.98
C CYS A 459 -8.63 -21.21 22.06
N THR A 460 -8.81 -20.44 23.14
CA THR A 460 -9.66 -20.81 24.29
C THR A 460 -10.80 -19.83 24.63
N ASP A 461 -11.29 -19.02 23.69
CA ASP A 461 -12.41 -18.05 23.85
C ASP A 461 -12.20 -16.94 24.92
N ASP A 462 -10.99 -16.81 25.48
CA ASP A 462 -10.69 -15.86 26.57
C ASP A 462 -10.53 -14.41 26.07
N TRP A 463 -10.80 -14.16 24.79
CA TRP A 463 -10.75 -12.83 24.17
C TRP A 463 -11.93 -11.94 24.58
N GLU A 464 -13.09 -12.53 24.92
CA GLU A 464 -14.37 -11.81 25.08
C GLU A 464 -14.65 -11.23 26.48
N SER A 465 -13.85 -11.53 27.50
CA SER A 465 -14.05 -10.99 28.86
C SER A 465 -13.82 -9.46 28.93
N THR A 466 -13.24 -8.85 27.90
CA THR A 466 -12.94 -7.40 27.84
C THR A 466 -13.93 -6.57 27.01
N LYS A 467 -14.79 -7.19 26.18
CA LYS A 467 -15.72 -6.48 25.26
C LYS A 467 -17.20 -6.86 25.38
N LYS A 468 -17.63 -7.59 26.42
CA LYS A 468 -19.07 -7.84 26.66
C LYS A 468 -19.80 -6.62 27.21
N ARG A 469 -20.17 -5.71 26.31
CA ARG A 469 -21.43 -4.93 26.32
C ARG A 469 -21.60 -4.33 24.93
N MET A 470 -22.57 -4.87 24.17
CA MET A 470 -23.04 -4.48 22.82
C MET A 470 -22.57 -5.44 21.72
N THR A 471 -23.28 -6.56 21.52
CA THR A 471 -24.47 -6.66 20.65
C THR A 471 -24.94 -8.12 20.65
N ASN A 472 -26.23 -8.34 20.89
CA ASN A 472 -26.87 -9.63 20.66
C ASN A 472 -26.88 -9.90 19.14
N GLY A 473 -26.01 -10.80 18.70
CA GLY A 473 -25.97 -11.32 17.34
C GLY A 473 -25.26 -12.67 17.37
N MET A 474 -25.95 -13.70 16.92
CA MET A 474 -25.51 -15.10 16.93
C MET A 474 -24.39 -15.30 15.89
N HIS A 475 -23.16 -14.96 16.24
CA HIS A 475 -21.96 -15.26 15.44
C HIS A 475 -21.17 -16.35 16.19
N LEU A 476 -21.30 -17.60 15.76
CA LEU A 476 -20.45 -18.70 16.22
C LEU A 476 -19.02 -18.40 15.74
N VAL A 477 -18.20 -17.79 16.59
CA VAL A 477 -16.76 -17.61 16.32
C VAL A 477 -16.14 -19.01 16.29
N MET A 478 -15.73 -19.46 15.10
CA MET A 478 -14.96 -20.70 14.97
C MET A 478 -13.54 -20.41 15.44
N LEU A 479 -13.21 -20.86 16.65
CA LEU A 479 -11.86 -20.74 17.19
C LEU A 479 -10.85 -21.50 16.32
N PRO A 480 -9.67 -20.92 16.05
CA PRO A 480 -8.63 -21.61 15.30
C PRO A 480 -8.08 -22.82 16.07
N SER A 481 -7.84 -23.92 15.35
CA SER A 481 -7.26 -25.13 15.94
C SER A 481 -5.81 -24.86 16.39
N PRO A 482 -5.39 -25.33 17.57
CA PRO A 482 -3.99 -25.27 18.01
C PRO A 482 -3.02 -25.89 16.98
N MET A 483 -3.50 -26.91 16.24
CA MET A 483 -2.70 -27.62 15.24
C MET A 483 -2.28 -26.73 14.06
N ASP A 484 -3.03 -25.66 13.78
CA ASP A 484 -2.70 -24.70 12.73
C ASP A 484 -1.37 -23.97 12.97
N PHE A 485 -0.93 -23.91 14.23
CA PHE A 485 0.23 -23.12 14.67
C PHE A 485 1.49 -23.97 14.88
N VAL A 486 1.42 -25.30 14.75
CA VAL A 486 2.55 -26.22 15.01
C VAL A 486 3.80 -25.86 14.22
N LYS A 487 3.63 -25.44 12.95
CA LYS A 487 4.73 -25.04 12.05
C LYS A 487 5.54 -23.84 12.56
N ILE A 488 4.99 -23.05 13.46
CA ILE A 488 5.68 -21.90 14.05
C ILE A 488 6.81 -22.36 14.99
N PHE A 489 6.65 -23.54 15.60
CA PHE A 489 7.54 -24.04 16.66
C PHE A 489 8.64 -24.97 16.15
N ILE A 490 8.92 -25.02 14.84
CA ILE A 490 9.90 -25.95 14.23
C ILE A 490 11.27 -25.92 14.93
N HIS A 491 11.71 -24.74 15.41
CA HIS A 491 12.98 -24.58 16.11
C HIS A 491 12.85 -24.55 17.65
N ASN A 492 11.62 -24.63 18.19
CA ASN A 492 11.32 -24.50 19.61
C ASN A 492 10.30 -25.56 20.08
N PRO A 493 10.66 -26.87 20.04
CA PRO A 493 9.75 -27.97 20.39
C PRO A 493 9.32 -27.96 21.87
N LYS A 494 10.13 -27.39 22.77
CA LYS A 494 9.77 -27.25 24.19
C LYS A 494 8.61 -26.28 24.39
N SER A 495 8.59 -25.18 23.64
CA SER A 495 7.48 -24.20 23.68
C SER A 495 6.21 -24.76 23.03
N LEU A 496 6.34 -25.62 22.01
CA LEU A 496 5.20 -26.36 21.45
C LEU A 496 4.57 -27.29 22.48
N MET A 497 5.41 -28.03 23.20
CA MET A 497 4.97 -28.92 24.28
C MET A 497 4.23 -28.14 25.37
N GLU A 498 4.79 -27.02 25.83
CA GLU A 498 4.15 -26.14 26.81
C GLU A 498 2.80 -25.59 26.31
N PHE A 499 2.74 -25.17 25.04
CA PHE A 499 1.51 -24.69 24.41
C PHE A 499 0.40 -25.75 24.39
N LEU A 500 0.70 -26.97 23.93
CA LEU A 500 -0.27 -28.05 23.83
C LEU A 500 -0.68 -28.58 25.21
N GLU A 501 0.25 -28.70 26.17
CA GLU A 501 -0.04 -29.07 27.57
C GLU A 501 -0.99 -28.06 28.22
N LYS A 502 -0.70 -26.76 28.10
CA LYS A 502 -1.56 -25.70 28.63
C LYS A 502 -2.93 -25.68 27.96
N TYR A 503 -2.99 -25.90 26.64
CA TYR A 503 -4.25 -25.95 25.90
C TYR A 503 -5.16 -27.09 26.41
N ILE A 504 -4.66 -28.32 26.50
CA ILE A 504 -5.44 -29.46 27.01
C ILE A 504 -5.88 -29.25 28.46
N SER A 505 -5.05 -28.59 29.29
CA SER A 505 -5.42 -28.30 30.68
C SER A 505 -6.62 -27.34 30.81
N LYS A 506 -6.82 -26.46 29.81
CA LYS A 506 -7.92 -25.49 29.77
C LYS A 506 -9.13 -26.01 29.00
N VAL A 507 -8.93 -26.78 27.94
CA VAL A 507 -9.99 -27.28 27.05
C VAL A 507 -10.14 -28.79 27.22
N GLY A 508 -11.25 -29.20 27.84
CA GLY A 508 -11.50 -30.61 28.17
C GLY A 508 -11.91 -31.49 27.00
N ASP A 509 -12.60 -30.95 25.99
CA ASP A 509 -13.06 -31.68 24.81
C ASP A 509 -12.80 -30.81 23.56
N SER A 510 -11.88 -31.26 22.70
CA SER A 510 -11.44 -30.53 21.52
C SER A 510 -11.52 -31.43 20.29
N ALA A 511 -12.02 -30.92 19.18
CA ALA A 511 -12.07 -31.68 17.92
C ALA A 511 -10.68 -32.13 17.43
N ALA A 512 -9.63 -31.40 17.80
CA ALA A 512 -8.25 -31.72 17.44
C ALA A 512 -7.52 -32.59 18.50
N GLN A 513 -8.24 -33.11 19.50
CA GLN A 513 -7.63 -33.81 20.64
C GLN A 513 -6.75 -34.99 20.23
N VAL A 514 -7.17 -35.78 19.23
CA VAL A 514 -6.38 -36.91 18.70
C VAL A 514 -5.05 -36.44 18.08
N GLU A 515 -5.09 -35.39 17.28
CA GLU A 515 -3.92 -34.81 16.61
C GLU A 515 -2.93 -34.20 17.62
N ILE A 516 -3.46 -33.53 18.64
CA ILE A 516 -2.68 -32.95 19.73
C ILE A 516 -1.99 -34.07 20.53
N HIS A 517 -2.72 -35.12 20.91
CA HIS A 517 -2.14 -36.27 21.63
C HIS A 517 -1.06 -36.97 20.81
N ASN A 518 -1.28 -37.18 19.51
CA ASN A 518 -0.28 -37.77 18.61
C ASN A 518 1.01 -36.93 18.59
N THR A 519 0.87 -35.61 18.45
CA THR A 519 2.01 -34.68 18.43
C THR A 519 2.73 -34.63 19.78
N LEU A 520 1.98 -34.65 20.89
CA LEU A 520 2.56 -34.72 22.24
C LEU A 520 3.30 -36.04 22.48
N LEU A 521 2.76 -37.18 22.02
CA LEU A 521 3.44 -38.48 22.10
C LEU A 521 4.75 -38.47 21.32
N GLU A 522 4.76 -37.90 20.12
CA GLU A 522 5.98 -37.73 19.32
C GLU A 522 7.02 -36.87 20.07
N LEU A 523 6.61 -35.76 20.68
CA LEU A 523 7.48 -34.87 21.45
C LEU A 523 7.95 -35.47 22.79
N TYR A 524 7.12 -36.28 23.45
CA TYR A 524 7.47 -36.92 24.71
C TYR A 524 8.44 -38.09 24.51
N LEU A 525 8.28 -38.85 23.43
CA LEU A 525 9.06 -40.06 23.17
C LEU A 525 10.33 -39.80 22.35
N SER A 526 10.43 -38.68 21.62
CA SER A 526 11.62 -38.34 20.82
C SER A 526 12.87 -38.12 21.67
N ASP A 527 13.96 -38.82 21.33
CA ASP A 527 15.27 -38.68 22.00
C ASP A 527 15.87 -37.27 21.85
N ASP A 528 15.92 -36.75 20.61
CA ASP A 528 16.65 -35.51 20.28
C ASP A 528 15.78 -34.25 20.16
N LEU A 529 14.46 -34.35 20.38
CA LEU A 529 13.49 -33.28 20.08
C LEU A 529 13.57 -32.76 18.63
N SER A 530 14.26 -33.51 17.74
CA SER A 530 14.31 -33.23 16.31
C SER A 530 12.95 -33.58 15.74
N PHE A 531 12.20 -32.60 15.27
CA PHE A 531 10.87 -32.78 14.68
C PHE A 531 10.99 -33.41 13.28
N PRO A 532 10.69 -34.70 13.08
CA PRO A 532 10.74 -35.34 11.77
C PRO A 532 9.30 -35.61 11.34
N SER A 533 8.72 -34.75 10.51
CA SER A 533 7.32 -34.77 10.03
C SER A 533 6.73 -36.16 9.66
N ILE A 534 6.34 -36.99 10.63
CA ILE A 534 5.69 -38.29 10.38
C ILE A 534 4.16 -38.13 10.30
N SER A 535 3.60 -37.15 11.01
CA SER A 535 2.15 -36.91 11.08
C SER A 535 1.55 -36.25 9.82
N GLN A 536 2.36 -35.75 8.87
CA GLN A 536 1.86 -35.11 7.63
C GLN A 536 1.76 -36.03 6.41
N GLU A 537 2.37 -37.22 6.39
CA GLU A 537 2.37 -38.09 5.20
C GLU A 537 1.17 -39.05 5.13
N ILE A 538 0.47 -39.31 6.24
CA ILE A 538 -0.61 -40.32 6.27
C ILE A 538 -1.92 -39.80 5.62
N SER A 539 -2.06 -38.48 5.41
CA SER A 539 -3.23 -37.89 4.75
C SER A 539 -3.19 -37.88 3.23
N ASN A 540 -2.03 -38.17 2.60
CA ASN A 540 -1.89 -38.22 1.13
C ASN A 540 -1.80 -39.66 0.63
N LYS A 541 -2.94 -40.34 0.50
CA LYS A 541 -3.04 -41.56 -0.30
C LYS A 541 -2.92 -41.23 -1.78
N ASN A 542 -1.75 -41.48 -2.37
CA ASN A 542 -1.53 -42.12 -3.68
C ASN A 542 -0.15 -41.72 -4.24
N ARG A 543 0.84 -42.61 -4.13
CA ARG A 543 1.79 -43.03 -5.20
C ARG A 543 2.88 -43.94 -4.62
N ASP A 544 3.28 -44.89 -5.44
CA ASP A 544 4.17 -46.03 -5.14
C ASP A 544 5.54 -45.66 -4.55
N PRO A 545 6.17 -46.54 -3.75
CA PRO A 545 7.50 -46.29 -3.22
C PRO A 545 8.59 -46.63 -4.26
N ILE A 546 9.36 -45.63 -4.67
CA ILE A 546 10.64 -45.83 -5.37
C ILE A 546 11.78 -45.72 -4.34
N VAL A 547 12.55 -46.79 -4.27
CA VAL A 547 13.81 -46.95 -3.53
C VAL A 547 14.86 -45.94 -4.04
N GLY A 548 15.48 -45.18 -3.12
CA GLY A 548 16.55 -44.24 -3.45
C GLY A 548 17.55 -44.07 -2.30
N ARG A 549 18.54 -44.95 -2.26
CA ARG A 549 19.69 -44.94 -1.35
C ARG A 549 20.68 -43.86 -1.80
N HIS A 550 20.92 -42.80 -1.01
CA HIS A 550 22.04 -41.88 -1.25
C HIS A 550 22.89 -41.69 0.01
N LYS A 551 24.12 -42.21 -0.07
CA LYS A 551 25.26 -41.85 0.78
C LYS A 551 25.72 -40.44 0.41
N GLY A 552 25.96 -39.60 1.41
CA GLY A 552 26.61 -38.30 1.29
C GLY A 552 27.76 -38.19 2.29
N VAL A 553 28.95 -37.94 1.76
CA VAL A 553 30.26 -37.84 2.42
C VAL A 553 30.37 -36.55 3.22
N THR A 554 30.97 -36.60 4.43
CA THR A 554 31.47 -35.40 5.13
C THR A 554 32.97 -35.52 5.35
N ASN A 555 33.70 -34.57 4.76
CA ASN A 555 35.13 -34.34 4.95
C ASN A 555 35.38 -33.69 6.33
N GLY A 556 36.51 -34.07 6.93
CA GLY A 556 36.92 -33.60 8.24
C GLY A 556 37.49 -32.18 8.28
N SER A 557 37.48 -31.63 9.49
CA SER A 557 38.46 -30.66 9.96
C SER A 557 38.54 -30.78 11.47
N MET A 558 39.71 -31.19 11.96
CA MET A 558 40.07 -31.15 13.37
C MET A 558 40.11 -29.70 13.88
N THR A 559 39.60 -29.46 15.09
CA THR A 559 40.31 -28.64 16.09
C THR A 559 40.01 -29.22 17.46
N GLU A 560 41.11 -29.55 18.14
CA GLU A 560 41.17 -30.19 19.45
C GLU A 560 40.95 -29.19 20.59
N SER A 561 40.33 -29.70 21.66
CA SER A 561 40.73 -29.49 23.05
C SER A 561 40.54 -28.12 23.70
N ARG A 562 39.37 -27.93 24.35
CA ARG A 562 39.23 -27.47 25.75
C ARG A 562 37.75 -27.16 26.07
N VAL A 563 36.99 -28.14 26.55
CA VAL A 563 35.96 -28.03 27.63
C VAL A 563 35.54 -29.47 27.97
N LYS A 564 36.16 -30.11 28.98
CA LYS A 564 35.82 -31.48 29.43
C LYS A 564 35.32 -31.53 30.88
N MET A 565 34.77 -30.42 31.39
CA MET A 565 34.17 -30.36 32.75
C MET A 565 32.72 -29.85 32.78
N ASN A 566 32.08 -29.62 31.63
CA ASN A 566 30.68 -29.16 31.54
C ASN A 566 29.74 -30.12 30.78
N THR A 567 30.24 -31.24 30.26
CA THR A 567 29.47 -32.24 29.50
C THR A 567 28.65 -33.13 30.41
N ASP A 568 29.25 -33.68 31.47
CA ASP A 568 28.61 -34.68 32.33
C ASP A 568 27.35 -34.14 33.03
N ASN A 569 27.35 -32.85 33.40
CA ASN A 569 26.21 -32.19 34.05
C ASN A 569 25.08 -31.84 33.06
N LYS A 570 25.39 -31.65 31.78
CA LYS A 570 24.39 -31.43 30.73
C LYS A 570 23.76 -32.75 30.29
N ASP A 571 24.53 -33.82 30.24
CA ASP A 571 24.07 -35.15 29.83
C ASP A 571 23.15 -35.74 30.91
N LEU A 572 23.50 -35.61 32.20
CA LEU A 572 22.62 -35.97 33.32
C LEU A 572 21.30 -35.18 33.33
N LYS A 573 21.33 -33.89 32.96
CA LYS A 573 20.13 -33.05 32.89
C LYS A 573 19.25 -33.41 31.70
N LYS A 574 19.85 -33.79 30.57
CA LYS A 574 19.13 -34.27 29.37
C LYS A 574 18.49 -35.63 29.61
N GLU A 575 19.18 -36.56 30.26
CA GLU A 575 18.63 -37.87 30.63
C GLU A 575 17.45 -37.71 31.60
N LYS A 576 17.55 -36.80 32.58
CA LYS A 576 16.45 -36.50 33.49
C LYS A 576 15.24 -35.88 32.78
N ASP A 577 15.46 -34.89 31.91
CA ASP A 577 14.41 -34.26 31.08
C ASP A 577 13.73 -35.28 30.16
N HIS A 578 14.50 -36.21 29.58
CA HIS A 578 13.98 -37.29 28.75
C HIS A 578 13.13 -38.27 29.56
N LEU A 579 13.58 -38.69 30.74
CA LEU A 579 12.82 -39.59 31.60
C LEU A 579 11.51 -38.95 32.08
N GLU A 580 11.52 -37.67 32.45
CA GLU A 580 10.31 -36.92 32.81
C GLU A 580 9.32 -36.83 31.63
N ARG A 581 9.82 -36.63 30.40
CA ARG A 581 8.99 -36.65 29.18
C ARG A 581 8.39 -38.04 28.92
N GLN A 582 9.17 -39.11 29.04
CA GLN A 582 8.67 -40.48 28.88
C GLN A 582 7.60 -40.82 29.93
N GLN A 583 7.75 -40.35 31.17
CA GLN A 583 6.72 -40.50 32.21
C GLN A 583 5.43 -39.77 31.84
N LYS A 584 5.52 -38.54 31.30
CA LYS A 584 4.36 -37.82 30.76
C LYS A 584 3.73 -38.56 29.57
N GLY A 585 4.54 -39.13 28.68
CA GLY A 585 4.09 -39.98 27.58
C GLY A 585 3.29 -41.19 28.06
N LEU A 586 3.80 -41.91 29.06
CA LEU A 586 3.10 -43.04 29.67
C LEU A 586 1.79 -42.62 30.32
N ALA A 587 1.79 -41.49 31.03
CA ALA A 587 0.59 -40.95 31.65
C ALA A 587 -0.46 -40.58 30.61
N LEU A 588 -0.05 -39.98 29.48
CA LEU A 588 -0.95 -39.67 28.36
C LEU A 588 -1.52 -40.94 27.75
N LEU A 589 -0.69 -41.95 27.44
CA LEU A 589 -1.15 -43.24 26.90
C LEU A 589 -2.25 -43.89 27.78
N LYS A 590 -2.07 -43.85 29.10
CA LYS A 590 -3.02 -44.41 30.09
C LYS A 590 -4.28 -43.55 30.24
N ASN A 591 -4.14 -42.23 30.33
CA ASN A 591 -5.26 -41.32 30.54
C ASN A 591 -6.16 -41.18 29.31
N ALA A 592 -5.58 -41.29 28.11
CA ALA A 592 -6.27 -41.20 26.83
C ALA A 592 -6.83 -42.56 26.35
N TRP A 593 -6.51 -43.67 27.03
CA TRP A 593 -7.11 -45.01 26.82
C TRP A 593 -7.57 -45.64 28.14
N ARG A 594 -8.63 -45.07 28.71
CA ARG A 594 -9.24 -45.61 29.94
C ARG A 594 -9.96 -46.94 29.65
N SER A 595 -10.11 -47.78 30.67
CA SER A 595 -10.67 -49.13 30.51
C SER A 595 -12.15 -49.18 30.10
N ASP A 596 -12.85 -48.05 30.18
CA ASP A 596 -14.23 -47.82 29.73
C ASP A 596 -14.34 -47.39 28.26
N MET A 597 -13.22 -47.10 27.58
CA MET A 597 -13.20 -46.64 26.18
C MET A 597 -12.85 -47.77 25.21
N GLU A 598 -13.64 -47.92 24.14
CA GLU A 598 -13.38 -48.91 23.07
C GLU A 598 -12.16 -48.53 22.21
N GLN A 599 -11.91 -47.22 22.01
CA GLN A 599 -10.78 -46.70 21.26
C GLN A 599 -10.11 -45.53 22.02
N PRO A 600 -8.78 -45.38 21.93
CA PRO A 600 -8.09 -44.26 22.55
C PRO A 600 -8.27 -42.96 21.77
N SER A 601 -8.03 -41.84 22.45
CA SER A 601 -7.97 -40.51 21.83
C SER A 601 -6.60 -40.21 21.18
N TYR A 602 -5.97 -41.21 20.56
CA TYR A 602 -4.73 -41.11 19.77
C TYR A 602 -4.69 -42.23 18.72
N ASP A 603 -3.83 -42.11 17.72
CA ASP A 603 -3.61 -43.18 16.74
C ASP A 603 -2.76 -44.30 17.34
N VAL A 604 -3.37 -45.48 17.49
CA VAL A 604 -2.76 -46.66 18.11
C VAL A 604 -1.53 -47.13 17.34
N PHE A 605 -1.59 -47.14 16.00
CA PHE A 605 -0.48 -47.60 15.17
C PHE A 605 0.69 -46.63 15.24
N LEU A 606 0.41 -45.33 15.18
CA LEU A 606 1.43 -44.30 15.38
C LEU A 606 2.09 -44.43 16.76
N ALA A 607 1.30 -44.63 17.82
CA ALA A 607 1.83 -44.81 19.17
C ALA A 607 2.74 -46.04 19.28
N VAL A 608 2.40 -47.16 18.65
CA VAL A 608 3.27 -48.36 18.60
C VAL A 608 4.57 -48.06 17.86
N ILE A 609 4.50 -47.40 16.71
CA ILE A 609 5.69 -47.01 15.92
C ILE A 609 6.60 -46.10 16.74
N LEU A 610 6.05 -45.07 17.38
CA LEU A 610 6.82 -44.14 18.21
C LEU A 610 7.47 -44.84 19.40
N CYS A 611 6.76 -45.74 20.08
CA CYS A 611 7.34 -46.49 21.19
C CYS A 611 8.43 -47.47 20.73
N GLN A 612 8.28 -48.10 19.55
CA GLN A 612 9.28 -48.99 18.98
C GLN A 612 10.54 -48.24 18.51
N MET A 613 10.36 -47.11 17.83
CA MET A 613 11.47 -46.29 17.34
C MET A 613 12.35 -45.73 18.47
N ASN A 614 11.74 -45.35 19.59
CA ASN A 614 12.45 -44.78 20.74
C ASN A 614 12.71 -45.80 21.88
N ALA A 615 12.62 -47.11 21.58
CA ALA A 615 12.85 -48.20 22.53
C ALA A 615 12.07 -48.09 23.87
N PHE A 616 10.87 -47.51 23.84
CA PHE A 616 10.05 -47.26 25.01
C PHE A 616 9.19 -48.48 25.39
N LYS A 617 9.78 -49.37 26.20
CA LYS A 617 9.22 -50.69 26.56
C LYS A 617 7.88 -50.61 27.30
N ASP A 618 7.78 -49.74 28.31
CA ASP A 618 6.58 -49.63 29.15
C ASP A 618 5.35 -49.19 28.35
N GLY A 619 5.54 -48.34 27.34
CA GLY A 619 4.49 -47.93 26.41
C GLY A 619 4.07 -49.04 25.45
N LEU A 620 5.03 -49.78 24.87
CA LEU A 620 4.74 -50.93 24.00
C LEU A 620 3.95 -52.01 24.73
N LEU A 621 4.37 -52.35 25.95
CA LEU A 621 3.68 -53.35 26.78
C LEU A 621 2.23 -52.93 27.07
N PHE A 622 2.01 -51.67 27.44
CA PHE A 622 0.67 -51.14 27.66
C PHE A 622 -0.20 -51.19 26.40
N LEU A 623 0.34 -50.79 25.24
CA LEU A 623 -0.39 -50.79 23.97
C LEU A 623 -0.75 -52.21 23.54
N TYR A 624 0.21 -53.15 23.56
CA TYR A 624 -0.04 -54.53 23.16
C TYR A 624 -1.01 -55.26 24.11
N GLU A 625 -0.95 -55.00 25.42
CA GLU A 625 -1.90 -55.52 26.41
C GLU A 625 -3.33 -55.05 26.09
N LYS A 626 -3.52 -53.75 25.77
CA LYS A 626 -4.82 -53.19 25.41
C LYS A 626 -5.33 -53.66 24.05
N MET A 627 -4.45 -53.84 23.06
CA MET A 627 -4.79 -54.36 21.74
C MET A 627 -5.06 -55.88 21.72
N LYS A 628 -4.85 -56.58 22.85
CA LYS A 628 -4.92 -58.05 22.97
C LYS A 628 -3.95 -58.79 22.04
N LEU A 629 -2.83 -58.14 21.70
CA LEU A 629 -1.76 -58.70 20.87
C LEU A 629 -0.76 -59.46 21.74
N TYR A 630 -1.23 -60.55 22.34
CA TYR A 630 -0.50 -61.25 23.39
C TYR A 630 0.80 -61.94 22.91
N LYS A 631 0.86 -62.32 21.63
CA LYS A 631 2.06 -62.94 21.03
C LYS A 631 3.20 -61.93 20.89
N GLU A 632 2.88 -60.69 20.56
CA GLU A 632 3.79 -59.57 20.42
C GLU A 632 4.32 -59.11 21.79
N VAL A 633 3.48 -59.13 22.84
CA VAL A 633 3.91 -58.91 24.23
C VAL A 633 4.98 -59.92 24.63
N ILE A 634 4.71 -61.20 24.38
CA ILE A 634 5.62 -62.29 24.73
C ILE A 634 6.92 -62.20 23.93
N ALA A 635 6.85 -61.92 22.63
CA ALA A 635 8.03 -61.71 21.80
C ALA A 635 8.93 -60.57 22.33
N CYS A 636 8.34 -59.51 22.88
CA CYS A 636 9.10 -58.40 23.49
C CYS A 636 9.86 -58.85 24.75
N TYR A 637 9.24 -59.64 25.62
CA TYR A 637 9.93 -60.21 26.78
C TYR A 637 11.00 -61.25 26.39
N MET A 638 10.72 -62.08 25.37
CA MET A 638 11.68 -63.07 24.83
C MET A 638 12.93 -62.41 24.24
N GLN A 639 12.80 -61.28 23.52
CA GLN A 639 13.94 -60.53 22.98
C GLN A 639 14.80 -59.88 24.07
N ASN A 640 14.21 -59.56 25.21
CA ASN A 640 14.88 -58.89 26.33
C ASN A 640 15.47 -59.85 27.37
N HIS A 641 15.31 -61.17 27.21
CA HIS A 641 15.73 -62.21 28.17
C HIS A 641 15.16 -62.02 29.59
N ASP A 642 14.02 -61.35 29.74
CA ASP A 642 13.34 -61.20 31.04
C ASP A 642 12.38 -62.38 31.27
N HIS A 643 12.93 -63.45 31.84
CA HIS A 643 12.22 -64.71 32.04
C HIS A 643 11.15 -64.64 33.14
N GLU A 644 11.37 -63.85 34.20
CA GLU A 644 10.42 -63.68 35.30
C GLU A 644 9.21 -62.82 34.87
N GLY A 645 9.47 -61.71 34.17
CA GLY A 645 8.42 -60.85 33.59
C GLY A 645 7.57 -61.59 32.56
N LEU A 646 8.21 -62.41 31.72
CA LEU A 646 7.52 -63.26 30.74
C LEU A 646 6.52 -64.21 31.41
N ILE A 647 6.95 -64.94 32.44
CA ILE A 647 6.09 -65.89 33.16
C ILE A 647 4.95 -65.16 33.88
N ALA A 648 5.23 -64.02 34.53
CA ALA A 648 4.21 -63.22 35.18
C ALA A 648 3.16 -62.68 34.20
N CYS A 649 3.58 -62.32 32.98
CA CYS A 649 2.71 -61.87 31.90
C CYS A 649 1.83 -63.02 31.37
N CYS A 650 2.41 -64.19 31.09
CA CYS A 650 1.67 -65.37 30.67
C CYS A 650 0.68 -65.87 31.72
N LYS A 651 0.99 -65.71 33.02
CA LYS A 651 0.02 -66.00 34.10
C LYS A 651 -1.23 -65.11 34.03
N LYS A 652 -1.09 -63.84 33.64
CA LYS A 652 -2.22 -62.92 33.49
C LYS A 652 -2.98 -63.14 32.18
N LEU A 653 -2.27 -63.38 31.09
CA LEU A 653 -2.82 -63.40 29.73
C LEU A 653 -3.19 -64.81 29.21
N GLY A 654 -2.69 -65.87 29.85
CA GLY A 654 -2.90 -67.26 29.46
C GLY A 654 -4.03 -67.96 30.21
N ASP A 655 -4.74 -67.28 31.13
CA ASP A 655 -5.84 -67.89 31.87
C ASP A 655 -7.11 -68.00 31.00
N SER A 656 -7.45 -69.25 30.64
CA SER A 656 -8.66 -69.59 29.88
C SER A 656 -9.94 -69.05 30.53
N THR A 657 -9.97 -68.90 31.86
CA THR A 657 -11.16 -68.43 32.59
C THR A 657 -11.41 -66.93 32.46
N GLN A 658 -10.39 -66.16 32.04
CA GLN A 658 -10.49 -64.71 31.81
C GLN A 658 -10.49 -64.33 30.31
N GLY A 659 -10.65 -65.32 29.41
CA GLY A 659 -10.64 -65.09 27.96
C GLY A 659 -9.24 -64.92 27.35
N GLY A 660 -8.21 -65.44 28.03
CA GLY A 660 -6.83 -65.50 27.54
C GLY A 660 -6.59 -66.61 26.51
N ASP A 661 -5.40 -66.63 25.91
CA ASP A 661 -4.99 -67.63 24.91
C ASP A 661 -4.01 -68.65 25.52
N PRO A 662 -4.42 -69.91 25.78
CA PRO A 662 -3.55 -70.94 26.33
C PRO A 662 -2.38 -71.33 25.42
N SER A 663 -2.46 -71.03 24.11
CA SER A 663 -1.37 -71.34 23.16
C SER A 663 -0.09 -70.54 23.44
N LEU A 664 -0.18 -69.45 24.20
CA LEU A 664 0.97 -68.64 24.63
C LEU A 664 1.98 -69.46 25.45
N TRP A 665 1.53 -70.43 26.25
CA TRP A 665 2.41 -71.32 27.00
C TRP A 665 3.23 -72.26 26.09
N VAL A 666 2.71 -72.58 24.90
CA VAL A 666 3.42 -73.36 23.88
C VAL A 666 4.55 -72.54 23.27
N ASP A 667 4.29 -71.27 22.94
CA ASP A 667 5.30 -70.36 22.39
C ASP A 667 6.43 -70.10 23.40
N VAL A 668 6.10 -69.93 24.68
CA VAL A 668 7.07 -69.80 25.79
C VAL A 668 7.90 -71.08 25.97
N LEU A 669 7.28 -72.25 25.90
CA LEU A 669 7.99 -73.54 26.00
C LEU A 669 8.95 -73.74 24.81
N ASN A 670 8.54 -73.36 23.60
CA ASN A 670 9.40 -73.39 22.42
C ASN A 670 10.61 -72.47 22.57
N TYR A 671 10.42 -71.25 23.07
CA TYR A 671 11.52 -70.31 23.34
C TYR A 671 12.53 -70.87 24.35
N PHE A 672 12.07 -71.38 25.50
CA PHE A 672 12.98 -72.02 26.47
C PHE A 672 13.65 -73.29 25.94
N SER A 673 13.09 -73.93 24.90
CA SER A 673 13.74 -75.04 24.22
C SER A 673 14.81 -74.64 23.20
N GLU A 674 14.76 -73.41 22.69
CA GLU A 674 15.71 -72.88 21.71
C GLU A 674 16.84 -72.06 22.37
N LEU A 675 16.60 -71.54 23.58
CA LEU A 675 17.59 -70.90 24.43
C LEU A 675 18.68 -71.90 24.85
N GLY A 676 19.95 -71.66 24.51
CA GLY A 676 21.08 -72.50 24.95
C GLY A 676 21.52 -72.29 26.41
N GLU A 677 20.59 -71.92 27.30
CA GLU A 677 20.87 -71.57 28.71
C GLU A 677 20.15 -72.52 29.68
N ASP A 678 20.59 -72.57 30.94
CA ASP A 678 19.96 -73.39 32.00
C ASP A 678 18.74 -72.67 32.63
N CYS A 679 17.58 -72.83 31.99
CA CYS A 679 16.29 -72.28 32.46
C CYS A 679 15.46 -73.32 33.25
N SER A 680 16.12 -74.16 34.06
CA SER A 680 15.47 -75.29 34.73
C SER A 680 14.36 -74.91 35.71
N LYS A 681 14.37 -73.71 36.31
CA LYS A 681 13.36 -73.26 37.28
C LYS A 681 12.11 -72.74 36.57
N GLU A 682 12.33 -71.92 35.55
CA GLU A 682 11.35 -71.27 34.71
C GLU A 682 10.58 -72.32 33.90
N VAL A 683 11.29 -73.31 33.35
CA VAL A 683 10.66 -74.44 32.64
C VAL A 683 9.81 -75.29 33.59
N LYS A 684 10.25 -75.57 34.82
CA LYS A 684 9.41 -76.28 35.81
C LYS A 684 8.12 -75.53 36.09
N GLU A 685 8.21 -74.22 36.26
CA GLU A 685 7.05 -73.37 36.51
C GLU A 685 6.09 -73.35 35.31
N VAL A 686 6.60 -73.16 34.09
CA VAL A 686 5.81 -73.24 32.84
C VAL A 686 5.13 -74.61 32.70
N LEU A 687 5.84 -75.71 32.99
CA LEU A 687 5.29 -77.07 32.94
C LEU A 687 4.14 -77.28 33.93
N THR A 688 4.13 -76.60 35.09
CA THR A 688 2.99 -76.68 36.02
C THR A 688 1.72 -76.07 35.45
N TYR A 689 1.82 -75.00 34.65
CA TYR A 689 0.68 -74.38 33.98
C TYR A 689 0.20 -75.19 32.79
N ILE A 690 1.13 -75.76 32.01
CA ILE A 690 0.80 -76.72 30.93
C ILE A 690 0.14 -77.99 31.51
N GLU A 691 0.57 -78.45 32.69
CA GLU A 691 -0.03 -79.58 33.43
C GLU A 691 -1.46 -79.25 33.90
N ARG A 692 -1.66 -78.04 34.45
CA ARG A 692 -2.96 -77.58 34.98
C ARG A 692 -4.02 -77.46 33.90
N ASP A 693 -3.67 -76.85 32.77
CA ASP A 693 -4.61 -76.49 31.70
C ASP A 693 -4.63 -77.52 30.54
N ASP A 694 -3.91 -78.63 30.70
CA ASP A 694 -3.80 -79.76 29.75
C ASP A 694 -3.52 -79.35 28.29
N ILE A 695 -2.56 -78.44 28.10
CA ILE A 695 -2.35 -77.73 26.83
C ILE A 695 -1.64 -78.60 25.79
N LEU A 696 -0.66 -79.42 26.21
CA LEU A 696 0.18 -80.23 25.31
C LEU A 696 0.34 -81.67 25.80
N PRO A 697 0.33 -82.66 24.87
CA PRO A 697 0.69 -84.03 25.20
C PRO A 697 2.15 -84.17 25.68
N PRO A 698 2.44 -85.09 26.62
CA PRO A 698 3.79 -85.29 27.17
C PRO A 698 4.88 -85.54 26.13
N ILE A 699 4.52 -86.22 25.03
CA ILE A 699 5.45 -86.53 23.95
C ILE A 699 5.89 -85.28 23.17
N VAL A 700 4.98 -84.32 23.00
CA VAL A 700 5.26 -83.05 22.32
C VAL A 700 6.13 -82.17 23.21
N VAL A 701 5.84 -82.11 24.50
CA VAL A 701 6.67 -81.41 25.50
C VAL A 701 8.09 -81.96 25.51
N LEU A 702 8.25 -83.29 25.50
CA LEU A 702 9.55 -83.95 25.42
C LEU A 702 10.30 -83.64 24.13
N GLN A 703 9.63 -83.73 22.98
CA GLN A 703 10.23 -83.41 21.68
C GLN A 703 10.67 -81.94 21.60
N THR A 704 9.86 -81.02 22.10
CA THR A 704 10.20 -79.60 22.16
C THR A 704 11.43 -79.38 23.05
N LEU A 705 11.40 -79.80 24.32
CA LEU A 705 12.49 -79.55 25.26
C LEU A 705 13.81 -80.28 24.91
N SER A 706 13.73 -81.39 24.16
CA SER A 706 14.92 -82.13 23.69
C SER A 706 15.85 -81.33 22.77
N LYS A 707 15.37 -80.22 22.20
CA LYS A 707 16.17 -79.33 21.36
C LYS A 707 17.23 -78.56 22.14
N ASN A 708 17.04 -78.38 23.46
CA ASN A 708 17.96 -77.64 24.31
C ASN A 708 19.03 -78.59 24.91
N PRO A 709 20.32 -78.40 24.60
CA PRO A 709 21.38 -79.25 25.13
C PRO A 709 21.68 -79.03 26.63
N CYS A 710 21.23 -77.92 27.21
CA CYS A 710 21.50 -77.56 28.61
C CYS A 710 20.45 -78.09 29.59
N LEU A 711 19.26 -78.48 29.12
CA LEU A 711 18.20 -79.00 29.96
C LEU A 711 18.43 -80.49 30.26
N THR A 712 18.62 -80.82 31.54
CA THR A 712 18.73 -82.22 31.96
C THR A 712 17.34 -82.87 32.09
N LEU A 713 17.24 -84.16 31.78
CA LEU A 713 16.00 -84.94 31.86
C LEU A 713 15.36 -84.94 33.26
N SER A 714 16.12 -84.55 34.29
CA SER A 714 15.65 -84.42 35.68
C SER A 714 14.56 -83.34 35.85
N VAL A 715 14.58 -82.31 35.00
CA VAL A 715 13.65 -81.16 35.05
C VAL A 715 12.23 -81.58 34.67
N VAL A 716 12.10 -82.49 33.69
CA VAL A 716 10.83 -82.93 33.11
C VAL A 716 10.35 -84.27 33.71
N LYS A 717 11.26 -85.02 34.37
CA LYS A 717 10.98 -86.35 34.96
C LYS A 717 9.75 -86.34 35.87
N ASP A 718 9.63 -85.37 36.77
CA ASP A 718 8.53 -85.31 37.73
C ASP A 718 7.20 -84.98 37.04
N TYR A 719 7.22 -84.10 36.03
CA TYR A 719 6.05 -83.80 35.19
C TYR A 719 5.60 -85.03 34.40
N ILE A 720 6.51 -85.73 33.73
CA ILE A 720 6.21 -86.94 32.95
C ILE A 720 5.68 -88.05 33.86
N ALA A 721 6.28 -88.25 35.03
CA ALA A 721 5.82 -89.25 35.98
C ALA A 721 4.38 -88.99 36.41
N ARG A 722 4.06 -87.74 36.81
CA ARG A 722 2.69 -87.36 37.18
C ARG A 722 1.71 -87.47 36.02
N LYS A 723 2.08 -87.01 34.82
CA LYS A 723 1.19 -87.03 33.66
C LYS A 723 0.97 -88.45 33.13
N LEU A 724 1.99 -89.31 33.13
CA LEU A 724 1.85 -90.75 32.84
C LEU A 724 0.99 -91.45 33.89
N GLU A 725 1.11 -91.09 35.16
CA GLU A 725 0.27 -91.65 36.23
C GLU A 725 -1.19 -91.20 36.08
N GLN A 726 -1.43 -89.93 35.71
CA GLN A 726 -2.76 -89.41 35.38
C GLN A 726 -3.36 -90.12 34.16
N GLU A 727 -2.62 -90.23 33.06
CA GLU A 727 -3.03 -90.97 31.85
C GLU A 727 -3.27 -92.45 32.15
N SER A 728 -2.40 -93.10 32.94
CA SER A 728 -2.57 -94.50 33.34
C SER A 728 -3.83 -94.69 34.19
N LYS A 729 -4.15 -93.73 35.05
CA LYS A 729 -5.38 -93.74 35.85
C LYS A 729 -6.62 -93.53 34.98
N LEU A 730 -6.56 -92.63 34.00
CA LEU A 730 -7.62 -92.45 33.00
C LEU A 730 -7.82 -93.73 32.17
N ILE A 731 -6.74 -94.35 31.69
CA ILE A 731 -6.78 -95.63 30.95
C ILE A 731 -7.39 -96.73 31.83
N GLU A 732 -7.06 -96.77 33.12
CA GLU A 732 -7.60 -97.77 34.05
C GLU A 732 -9.08 -97.53 34.36
N ASP A 733 -9.51 -96.28 34.51
CA ASP A 733 -10.91 -95.92 34.69
C ASP A 733 -11.74 -96.16 33.42
N ASP A 734 -11.17 -95.91 32.24
CA ASP A 734 -11.74 -96.28 30.95
C ASP A 734 -11.83 -97.80 30.80
N ARG A 735 -10.79 -98.55 31.20
CA ARG A 735 -10.82 -100.02 31.23
C ARG A 735 -11.93 -100.55 32.13
N LYS A 736 -12.06 -100.03 33.35
CA LYS A 736 -13.16 -100.38 34.26
C LYS A 736 -14.52 -100.03 33.66
N SER A 737 -14.62 -98.91 32.95
CA SER A 737 -15.84 -98.51 32.28
C SER A 737 -16.17 -99.47 31.12
N ILE A 738 -15.18 -99.86 30.31
CA ILE A 738 -15.31 -100.85 29.25
C ILE A 738 -15.74 -102.21 29.83
N GLU A 739 -15.14 -102.68 30.93
CA GLU A 739 -15.55 -103.92 31.59
C GLU A 739 -16.99 -103.84 32.13
N LYS A 740 -17.37 -102.72 32.77
CA LYS A 740 -18.76 -102.48 33.18
C LYS A 740 -19.71 -102.52 31.98
N TYR A 741 -19.34 -101.91 30.86
CA TYR A 741 -20.13 -101.94 29.64
C TYR A 741 -20.19 -103.34 29.03
N GLN A 742 -19.10 -104.10 29.00
CA GLN A 742 -19.09 -105.50 28.52
C GLN A 742 -19.97 -106.40 29.37
N VAL A 743 -19.92 -106.30 30.70
CA VAL A 743 -20.80 -107.04 31.62
C VAL A 743 -22.27 -106.65 31.41
N SER A 744 -22.55 -105.35 31.23
CA SER A 744 -23.89 -104.85 30.92
C SER A 744 -24.41 -105.39 29.57
N ILE A 745 -23.54 -105.44 28.55
CA ILE A 745 -23.83 -105.99 27.23
C ILE A 745 -24.10 -107.50 27.32
N SER A 746 -23.26 -108.29 28.00
CA SER A 746 -23.50 -109.72 28.21
C SER A 746 -24.79 -109.98 29.00
N LYS A 747 -25.12 -109.17 30.01
CA LYS A 747 -26.43 -109.22 30.69
C LYS A 747 -27.59 -108.89 29.75
N HIS A 748 -27.43 -107.91 28.86
CA HIS A 748 -28.46 -107.58 27.86
C HIS A 748 -28.64 -108.71 26.84
N ILE A 749 -27.55 -109.30 26.35
CA ILE A 749 -27.56 -110.44 25.43
C ILE A 749 -28.24 -111.65 26.07
N SER A 750 -27.94 -111.99 27.33
CA SER A 750 -28.60 -113.11 28.03
C SER A 750 -30.09 -112.83 28.29
N LYS A 751 -30.47 -111.59 28.61
CA LYS A 751 -31.88 -111.17 28.71
C LYS A 751 -32.59 -111.30 27.36
N LEU A 752 -31.96 -110.89 26.26
CA LEU A 752 -32.48 -111.05 24.90
C LEU A 752 -32.66 -112.52 24.53
N PHE A 753 -31.67 -113.37 24.78
CA PHE A 753 -31.79 -114.82 24.58
C PHE A 753 -32.92 -115.43 25.42
N SER A 754 -33.10 -115.03 26.67
CA SER A 754 -34.21 -115.52 27.53
C SER A 754 -35.59 -115.06 27.03
N LYS A 755 -35.70 -113.84 26.51
CA LYS A 755 -36.92 -113.33 25.88
C LYS A 755 -37.19 -114.03 24.54
N PHE A 756 -36.16 -114.29 23.76
CA PHE A 756 -36.27 -114.99 22.48
C PHE A 756 -36.70 -116.45 22.69
N ALA A 757 -36.12 -117.16 23.67
CA ALA A 757 -36.52 -118.51 24.04
C ALA A 757 -37.98 -118.58 24.53
N ARG A 758 -38.44 -117.60 25.33
CA ARG A 758 -39.86 -117.50 25.74
C ARG A 758 -40.80 -117.20 24.57
N SER A 759 -40.37 -116.38 23.60
CA SER A 759 -41.16 -116.08 22.40
C SER A 759 -41.29 -117.29 21.47
N VAL A 760 -40.21 -118.05 21.28
CA VAL A 760 -40.21 -119.28 20.46
C VAL A 760 -41.08 -120.38 21.11
N ALA A 761 -41.02 -120.53 22.44
CA ALA A 761 -41.90 -121.45 23.16
C ALA A 761 -43.39 -121.06 23.05
N CYS A 762 -43.71 -119.76 23.06
CA CYS A 762 -45.08 -119.28 22.91
C CYS A 762 -45.63 -119.48 21.48
N CYS A 763 -44.79 -119.32 20.46
CA CYS A 763 -45.16 -119.61 19.06
C CYS A 763 -45.32 -121.12 18.79
N ALA A 764 -44.52 -121.98 19.41
CA ALA A 764 -44.65 -123.43 19.28
C ALA A 764 -45.95 -123.98 19.92
N SER A 765 -46.46 -123.37 21.00
CA SER A 765 -47.76 -123.73 21.57
C SER A 765 -48.96 -123.24 20.75
N MET A 766 -48.81 -122.20 19.91
CA MET A 766 -49.87 -121.73 19.01
C MET A 766 -50.02 -122.58 17.73
N MET A 767 -48.94 -123.18 17.21
CA MET A 767 -48.99 -124.02 15.99
C MET A 767 -49.60 -125.42 16.21
N ILE A 768 -49.75 -125.90 17.44
CA ILE A 768 -50.35 -127.21 17.73
C ILE A 768 -51.89 -127.16 17.73
N PHE A 769 -52.51 -125.96 17.77
CA PHE A 769 -53.97 -125.80 17.75
C PHE A 769 -54.59 -125.55 16.36
N SER A 770 -53.80 -125.41 15.30
CA SER A 770 -54.29 -125.12 13.94
C SER A 770 -53.99 -126.23 12.92
N GLY A 771 -54.17 -127.49 13.33
CA GLY A 771 -54.20 -128.65 12.46
C GLY A 771 -55.60 -128.91 11.89
N SER A 772 -56.13 -128.02 11.04
CA SER A 772 -57.21 -128.30 10.08
C SER A 772 -57.44 -127.09 9.16
N ALA A 773 -56.74 -127.04 8.03
CA ALA A 773 -57.22 -126.48 6.75
C ALA A 773 -56.06 -126.38 5.73
N ASN A 774 -56.04 -127.37 4.84
CA ASN A 774 -55.67 -127.34 3.42
C ASN A 774 -54.82 -126.18 2.83
N LYS A 775 -53.73 -126.65 2.20
CA LYS A 775 -53.26 -126.39 0.82
C LYS A 775 -52.40 -125.15 0.48
N GLN A 776 -51.30 -125.53 -0.18
CA GLN A 776 -50.55 -124.87 -1.26
C GLN A 776 -49.59 -123.74 -0.83
N VAL A 777 -48.29 -124.03 -0.65
CA VAL A 777 -47.25 -124.23 -1.71
C VAL A 777 -47.04 -122.96 -2.55
N LYS A 778 -46.00 -122.18 -2.21
CA LYS A 778 -44.82 -121.97 -3.07
C LYS A 778 -43.69 -121.26 -2.31
N PHE A 779 -42.52 -121.90 -2.39
CA PHE A 779 -41.20 -121.42 -2.02
C PHE A 779 -40.58 -120.61 -3.19
N ILE A 780 -39.41 -120.00 -2.89
CA ILE A 780 -38.41 -119.37 -3.80
C ILE A 780 -38.67 -117.85 -3.98
N GLU A 781 -37.76 -116.93 -3.63
CA GLU A 781 -36.30 -116.97 -3.40
C GLU A 781 -35.88 -116.03 -2.25
#